data_AF-A0AAU9WF96-F1
#
_entry.id   AF-A0AAU9WF96-F1
#
_cell.length_a   1.000
_cell.length_b   1.000
_cell.length_c   1.000
_cell.angle_alpha   90.00
_cell.angle_beta   90.00
_cell.angle_gamma   90.00
#
_symmetry.space_group_name_H-M   'P 1'
#
loop_
_entity.id
_entity.type
_entity.pdbx_description
1 polymer ?
#
loop_
_entity_poly.entity_id
_entity_poly.type
_entity_poly.pdbx_seq_one_letter_code
_entity_poly.pdbx_strand_id
1 'polypeptide(L)'
;MAMRKSSVDQFFDDKVEQEKESETLQRAVQVNGRYVDPWGTAHMPSLFEVLRWKMTEKNERGVRGSWKELFRFNTEELEQNLPVLTLDSTVLSSPPSDNIQVTWLGHASVLVQMDGFNILADPILNSYCGPTQLFSMTRYRPAPCTVNELPRIDAVCISHDHYDHLDVKTVKELHQRFGDQLKWYVPNGLKSWMASSGCKNAVELEWWEEAELSKKTDAEIQSHSTVKFVFTPTQHWCRRSATDKNQVLWGSWTILGPKHRFFFAGDTGYCKGFKQIGKRFGPFDFAAIPIGAYKPRWFAQFAHVDPKEAVCIHEDVQSHCSLGIHWGTFPTGKEHYMDPPKDLSEALKEKEIPEDSFFIMKHGETRLQTMGSQLEKQDDKIAGNEEYPEAIRENGIFKIPWGGTNPSGLTALKWFMTSTNRSGLPGFMVSSFYNYDNEELNTNLPVLSPNKAALNSPPPDGLQVTWIGHATVLVQMDGLNILTDPVFNSYCGMTRMVGVKRYRPLPCTVDELPDIDAVCISHNHYDHLDHTTVCDLNKKFGNKIHWYVPMGLHKWMSDCGCENVVELQWWNEHSHPKFTDQDKAVKFAFTPAQHWCRRGINDNNKVLWGSWSIIGPQHRFFFAGDTGYCHIFKQIGKRYGPFDLAAIPIGAYAPRGLMQFQHVDPQEAVEIHEDVQSNFSLGIHWGTFNLSYEHYLDPPKELSATLDRKGIPQTEFHTIKHGETKVISSEVTKQAQARRSAVTTATSIERENAKLFYDSTEYPKAKKVNGRFVLPWSGSRLPSMLVAAQWFLGSPNNSSVPGGGLKDFFQFDDKKLDRTLPVLKPNKARLESPASNSIQLTWIGHATVLVQMEGLNILIDPVFSDYCGAVQGFGVKRYRPAPCTVDELPEIDAVCISHNHYDHLDYNSVCKLNKRFGHKLLWYVPMGLRPWMKNCGCNNVFELEWWDELSHPNFTKDEKAVKFAFTPAQHWCRRGLNDTNEVLWGSWSIVGPQNRFFFAGDSGYCHIFKQIGERYGPFDLAAIPIGAYEPRGLMSFQHVNPQEAVEIHQDVKSNSSVAIHWGTFNLSYEHYLDPPRKLIETLDMKGIPRAEFHTIKHGETKVVKRSQESD
;
A
#
# COMPACT_ATOMS: atom_id res chain seq x y z
N MET A 1 -10.11 32.08 22.44
CA MET A 1 -11.25 31.80 21.55
C MET A 1 -10.68 31.54 20.17
N ALA A 2 -10.48 30.28 19.80
CA ALA A 2 -9.99 29.90 18.48
C ALA A 2 -10.83 28.72 17.99
N MET A 3 -11.44 28.89 16.81
CA MET A 3 -12.36 27.96 16.20
C MET A 3 -11.66 26.63 15.89
N ARG A 4 -12.26 25.52 16.33
CA ARG A 4 -11.87 24.16 15.96
C ARG A 4 -12.08 23.99 14.45
N LYS A 5 -11.02 23.76 13.67
CA LYS A 5 -11.15 23.18 12.33
C LYS A 5 -11.71 21.76 12.47
N SER A 6 -12.63 21.39 11.58
CA SER A 6 -13.46 20.20 11.70
C SER A 6 -12.66 18.93 11.39
N SER A 7 -13.05 17.79 11.97
CA SER A 7 -12.41 16.47 11.84
C SER A 7 -12.48 15.86 10.43
N VAL A 8 -12.87 16.66 9.44
CA VAL A 8 -13.08 16.29 8.04
C VAL A 8 -11.86 16.64 7.21
N ASP A 9 -11.24 17.79 7.46
CA ASP A 9 -10.04 18.25 6.73
C ASP A 9 -8.83 17.35 7.04
N GLN A 10 -8.81 16.75 8.24
CA GLN A 10 -7.76 15.84 8.70
C GLN A 10 -7.88 14.42 8.10
N PHE A 11 -9.05 14.06 7.55
CA PHE A 11 -9.27 12.79 6.85
C PHE A 11 -8.86 12.90 5.36
N PHE A 12 -8.81 14.12 4.85
CA PHE A 12 -8.48 14.45 3.46
C PHE A 12 -7.01 14.23 3.14
N ASP A 13 -6.12 14.73 4.00
CA ASP A 13 -4.68 14.63 3.79
C ASP A 13 -4.17 13.17 3.88
N ASP A 14 -4.83 12.33 4.72
CA ASP A 14 -4.49 10.92 4.91
C ASP A 14 -4.87 10.02 3.71
N LYS A 15 -5.86 10.41 2.89
CA LYS A 15 -6.32 9.63 1.71
C LYS A 15 -5.45 9.84 0.46
N VAL A 16 -4.75 10.97 0.36
CA VAL A 16 -3.92 11.31 -0.81
C VAL A 16 -2.48 10.76 -0.66
N GLU A 17 -2.01 10.52 0.58
CA GLU A 17 -0.65 10.04 0.88
C GLU A 17 -0.46 8.52 0.82
N GLN A 18 -1.53 7.73 0.88
CA GLN A 18 -1.43 6.27 0.82
C GLN A 18 -1.68 5.78 -0.59
N GLU A 19 -0.67 5.08 -1.12
CA GLU A 19 -0.68 4.06 -2.17
C GLU A 19 0.44 4.39 -3.20
N LYS A 20 1.58 3.67 -3.15
CA LYS A 20 2.65 3.68 -4.18
C LYS A 20 2.35 2.70 -5.33
N GLU A 21 2.99 2.95 -6.48
CA GLU A 21 2.69 2.47 -7.83
C GLU A 21 2.86 0.95 -8.05
N SER A 22 1.81 0.31 -8.57
CA SER A 22 1.96 -0.74 -9.57
C SER A 22 1.58 -0.12 -10.92
N GLU A 23 2.37 -0.36 -11.96
CA GLU A 23 2.07 0.08 -13.34
C GLU A 23 0.89 -0.69 -13.96
N THR A 24 0.15 -1.46 -13.17
CA THR A 24 -0.93 -2.30 -13.64
C THR A 24 -2.22 -1.48 -13.70
N LEU A 25 -2.78 -1.31 -14.91
CA LEU A 25 -4.09 -0.66 -15.10
C LEU A 25 -5.16 -1.35 -14.26
N GLN A 26 -5.93 -0.58 -13.51
CA GLN A 26 -6.97 -1.12 -12.64
C GLN A 26 -8.10 -1.74 -13.45
N ARG A 27 -8.30 -3.06 -13.39
CA ARG A 27 -9.38 -3.73 -14.13
C ARG A 27 -10.65 -3.85 -13.30
N ALA A 28 -11.80 -3.86 -13.96
CA ALA A 28 -13.07 -4.20 -13.34
C ALA A 28 -13.05 -5.68 -12.94
N VAL A 29 -13.51 -6.00 -11.72
CA VAL A 29 -13.53 -7.37 -11.20
C VAL A 29 -14.93 -7.67 -10.70
N GLN A 30 -15.50 -8.80 -11.13
CA GLN A 30 -16.73 -9.34 -10.58
C GLN A 30 -16.45 -10.45 -9.56
N VAL A 31 -17.19 -10.44 -8.45
CA VAL A 31 -17.24 -11.52 -7.46
C VAL A 31 -18.71 -11.94 -7.29
N ASN A 32 -19.03 -13.19 -7.64
CA ASN A 32 -20.40 -13.73 -7.62
C ASN A 32 -21.40 -12.93 -8.48
N GLY A 33 -20.99 -12.48 -9.68
CA GLY A 33 -21.83 -11.69 -10.59
C GLY A 33 -22.10 -10.26 -10.11
N ARG A 34 -21.23 -9.71 -9.25
CA ARG A 34 -21.27 -8.33 -8.77
C ARG A 34 -19.90 -7.68 -8.86
N TYR A 35 -19.82 -6.48 -9.42
CA TYR A 35 -18.62 -5.68 -9.48
C TYR A 35 -18.13 -5.23 -8.09
N VAL A 36 -16.81 -5.24 -7.92
CA VAL A 36 -16.13 -4.85 -6.68
C VAL A 36 -15.44 -3.52 -6.88
N ASP A 37 -15.62 -2.61 -5.92
CA ASP A 37 -14.86 -1.36 -5.85
C ASP A 37 -13.44 -1.65 -5.33
N PRO A 38 -12.39 -1.45 -6.14
CA PRO A 38 -11.03 -1.75 -5.76
C PRO A 38 -10.45 -0.76 -4.74
N TRP A 39 -11.07 0.41 -4.54
CA TRP A 39 -10.64 1.42 -3.56
C TRP A 39 -11.46 1.39 -2.26
N GLY A 40 -12.32 0.36 -2.13
CA GLY A 40 -13.14 0.12 -0.96
C GLY A 40 -14.46 0.91 -0.95
N THR A 41 -15.54 0.25 -0.53
CA THR A 41 -16.84 0.89 -0.30
C THR A 41 -16.99 1.35 1.15
N ALA A 42 -17.70 2.44 1.39
CA ALA A 42 -18.09 2.87 2.73
C ALA A 42 -18.67 1.70 3.53
N HIS A 43 -18.26 1.56 4.79
CA HIS A 43 -18.98 0.75 5.76
C HIS A 43 -20.41 1.30 5.86
N MET A 44 -21.43 0.54 5.43
CA MET A 44 -22.82 0.96 5.62
C MET A 44 -23.07 1.06 7.14
N PRO A 45 -23.44 2.25 7.66
CA PRO A 45 -23.70 2.41 9.09
C PRO A 45 -24.84 1.46 9.48
N SER A 46 -24.73 0.85 10.66
CA SER A 46 -25.77 -0.04 11.18
C SER A 46 -27.10 0.70 11.29
N LEU A 47 -28.23 -0.01 11.20
CA LEU A 47 -29.56 0.59 11.41
C LEU A 47 -29.62 1.36 12.75
N PHE A 48 -28.86 0.89 13.75
CA PHE A 48 -28.73 1.50 15.06
C PHE A 48 -27.90 2.78 15.06
N GLU A 49 -26.84 2.88 14.25
CA GLU A 49 -26.09 4.13 14.04
C GLU A 49 -26.92 5.14 13.26
N VAL A 50 -27.66 4.71 12.23
CA VAL A 50 -28.58 5.57 11.48
C VAL A 50 -29.73 6.06 12.37
N LEU A 51 -30.30 5.20 13.23
CA LEU A 51 -31.34 5.57 14.20
C LEU A 51 -30.82 6.47 15.31
N ARG A 52 -29.64 6.15 15.88
CA ARG A 52 -28.97 6.95 16.90
C ARG A 52 -28.68 8.34 16.35
N TRP A 53 -28.06 8.41 15.18
CA TRP A 53 -27.77 9.65 14.46
C TRP A 53 -29.03 10.44 14.11
N LYS A 54 -30.09 9.80 13.57
CA LYS A 54 -31.39 10.44 13.30
C LYS A 54 -32.07 10.98 14.56
N MET A 55 -31.78 10.43 15.74
CA MET A 55 -32.34 10.88 17.01
C MET A 55 -31.47 11.90 17.75
N THR A 56 -30.16 11.99 17.45
CA THR A 56 -29.18 12.80 18.21
C THR A 56 -28.70 14.08 17.52
N GLU A 57 -28.75 14.19 16.20
CA GLU A 57 -28.27 15.40 15.50
C GLU A 57 -29.39 16.45 15.33
N LYS A 58 -29.16 17.65 15.87
CA LYS A 58 -29.88 18.87 15.49
C LYS A 58 -29.20 19.46 14.25
N ASN A 59 -29.98 20.00 13.33
CA ASN A 59 -29.45 20.79 12.21
C ASN A 59 -28.80 22.10 12.70
N GLU A 60 -28.08 22.80 11.84
CA GLU A 60 -27.31 24.03 12.16
C GLU A 60 -28.17 25.19 12.70
N ARG A 61 -29.50 25.10 12.61
CA ARG A 61 -30.45 26.07 13.21
C ARG A 61 -31.06 25.62 14.55
N GLY A 62 -30.68 24.45 15.06
CA GLY A 62 -31.06 23.98 16.40
C GLY A 62 -32.52 23.51 16.57
N VAL A 63 -33.27 23.29 15.48
CA VAL A 63 -34.71 22.95 15.53
C VAL A 63 -34.96 21.47 15.18
N ARG A 64 -35.75 20.77 16.00
CA ARG A 64 -36.31 19.45 15.67
C ARG A 64 -37.50 19.64 14.71
N GLY A 65 -37.23 19.76 13.42
CA GLY A 65 -38.26 19.89 12.37
C GLY A 65 -38.48 18.58 11.60
N SER A 66 -39.72 18.29 11.22
CA SER A 66 -40.05 17.12 10.39
C SER A 66 -39.42 17.25 8.99
N TRP A 67 -39.13 16.12 8.33
CA TRP A 67 -38.52 16.06 6.98
C TRP A 67 -39.23 16.93 5.92
N LYS A 68 -40.51 17.27 6.11
CA LYS A 68 -41.28 18.15 5.21
C LYS A 68 -40.98 19.64 5.36
N GLU A 69 -40.39 20.09 6.47
CA GLU A 69 -40.08 21.50 6.71
C GLU A 69 -38.64 21.89 6.31
N LEU A 70 -37.72 20.91 6.28
CA LEU A 70 -36.31 21.11 5.89
C LEU A 70 -36.11 21.50 4.41
N PHE A 71 -37.09 21.24 3.55
CA PHE A 71 -37.01 21.45 2.10
C PHE A 71 -38.12 22.36 1.55
N ARG A 72 -38.69 23.23 2.39
CA ARG A 72 -39.48 24.37 1.90
C ARG A 72 -38.51 25.43 1.38
N PHE A 73 -38.07 25.26 0.15
CA PHE A 73 -37.29 26.28 -0.54
C PHE A 73 -38.20 27.45 -0.91
N ASN A 74 -37.75 28.67 -0.62
CA ASN A 74 -38.41 29.86 -1.13
C ASN A 74 -38.12 29.97 -2.63
N THR A 75 -39.15 29.94 -3.47
CA THR A 75 -39.01 30.02 -4.92
C THR A 75 -38.29 31.32 -5.32
N GLU A 76 -38.59 32.47 -4.72
CA GLU A 76 -37.89 33.72 -5.06
C GLU A 76 -36.39 33.65 -4.76
N GLU A 77 -36.00 32.99 -3.67
CA GLU A 77 -34.59 32.81 -3.27
C GLU A 77 -33.86 31.83 -4.20
N LEU A 78 -34.53 30.77 -4.66
CA LEU A 78 -33.96 29.84 -5.62
C LEU A 78 -33.81 30.48 -7.01
N GLU A 79 -34.78 31.26 -7.46
CA GLU A 79 -34.73 31.99 -8.73
C GLU A 79 -33.60 33.04 -8.71
N GLN A 80 -33.34 33.67 -7.57
CA GLN A 80 -32.24 34.63 -7.41
C GLN A 80 -30.86 33.95 -7.39
N ASN A 81 -30.72 32.84 -6.65
CA ASN A 81 -29.42 32.22 -6.42
C ASN A 81 -29.04 31.15 -7.46
N LEU A 82 -30.04 30.45 -8.02
CA LEU A 82 -29.89 29.37 -9.01
C LEU A 82 -30.91 29.57 -10.14
N PRO A 83 -30.75 30.63 -10.96
CA PRO A 83 -31.65 30.88 -12.08
C PRO A 83 -31.54 29.75 -13.11
N VAL A 84 -32.69 29.37 -13.66
CA VAL A 84 -32.77 28.43 -14.78
C VAL A 84 -32.92 29.24 -16.06
N LEU A 85 -31.90 29.16 -16.93
CA LEU A 85 -31.86 29.82 -18.22
C LEU A 85 -32.56 28.96 -19.27
N THR A 86 -33.24 29.62 -20.20
CA THR A 86 -33.81 28.97 -21.38
C THR A 86 -32.70 28.67 -22.38
N LEU A 87 -32.70 27.47 -22.96
CA LEU A 87 -31.73 27.09 -23.98
C LEU A 87 -31.89 27.97 -25.23
N ASP A 88 -30.77 28.49 -25.72
CA ASP A 88 -30.73 29.15 -27.02
C ASP A 88 -30.61 28.10 -28.13
N SER A 89 -31.74 27.75 -28.75
CA SER A 89 -31.79 26.78 -29.84
C SER A 89 -30.92 27.18 -31.05
N THR A 90 -30.64 28.48 -31.24
CA THR A 90 -29.78 28.94 -32.34
C THR A 90 -28.32 28.55 -32.10
N VAL A 91 -27.84 28.69 -30.87
CA VAL A 91 -26.49 28.30 -30.43
C VAL A 91 -26.30 26.79 -30.45
N LEU A 92 -27.34 26.02 -30.11
CA LEU A 92 -27.25 24.55 -30.07
C LEU A 92 -27.40 23.87 -31.44
N SER A 93 -28.04 24.55 -32.40
CA SER A 93 -28.36 23.96 -33.72
C SER A 93 -27.16 23.75 -34.64
N SER A 94 -26.06 24.48 -34.41
CA SER A 94 -24.83 24.43 -35.21
C SER A 94 -23.63 24.23 -34.29
N PRO A 95 -23.18 22.98 -34.06
CA PRO A 95 -22.02 22.71 -33.21
C PRO A 95 -20.76 23.35 -33.81
N PRO A 96 -19.90 23.97 -32.99
CA PRO A 96 -18.66 24.58 -33.48
C PRO A 96 -17.72 23.53 -34.08
N SER A 97 -17.10 23.83 -35.23
CA SER A 97 -16.16 22.94 -35.93
C SER A 97 -14.77 22.87 -35.30
N ASP A 98 -14.38 23.91 -34.57
CA ASP A 98 -13.00 24.15 -34.09
C ASP A 98 -12.94 24.42 -32.58
N ASN A 99 -14.07 24.32 -31.87
CA ASN A 99 -14.15 24.55 -30.43
C ASN A 99 -14.98 23.46 -29.77
N ILE A 100 -14.87 23.36 -28.44
CA ILE A 100 -15.80 22.59 -27.61
C ILE A 100 -16.84 23.53 -27.00
N GLN A 101 -18.12 23.13 -27.08
CA GLN A 101 -19.23 23.83 -26.46
C GLN A 101 -19.92 22.90 -25.46
N VAL A 102 -20.16 23.41 -24.25
CA VAL A 102 -20.75 22.64 -23.16
C VAL A 102 -21.98 23.37 -22.63
N THR A 103 -23.07 22.64 -22.42
CA THR A 103 -24.32 23.14 -21.85
C THR A 103 -24.69 22.31 -20.62
N TRP A 104 -24.88 22.97 -19.48
CA TRP A 104 -25.26 22.28 -18.25
C TRP A 104 -26.77 22.20 -18.09
N LEU A 105 -27.34 20.98 -18.14
CA LEU A 105 -28.79 20.76 -18.04
C LEU A 105 -29.27 20.53 -16.58
N GLY A 106 -28.35 20.64 -15.63
CA GLY A 106 -28.55 20.39 -14.21
C GLY A 106 -28.16 18.97 -13.80
N HIS A 107 -27.82 18.81 -12.52
CA HIS A 107 -27.27 17.59 -11.94
C HIS A 107 -26.01 17.16 -12.70
N ALA A 108 -25.86 15.88 -13.04
CA ALA A 108 -24.80 15.37 -13.90
C ALA A 108 -25.12 15.47 -15.41
N SER A 109 -26.29 16.00 -15.78
CA SER A 109 -26.71 16.09 -17.18
C SER A 109 -25.97 17.21 -17.92
N VAL A 110 -25.12 16.82 -18.86
CA VAL A 110 -24.30 17.75 -19.66
C VAL A 110 -24.43 17.41 -21.14
N LEU A 111 -24.71 18.42 -21.95
CA LEU A 111 -24.62 18.33 -23.41
C LEU A 111 -23.26 18.89 -23.85
N VAL A 112 -22.51 18.08 -24.59
CA VAL A 112 -21.19 18.42 -25.12
C VAL A 112 -21.25 18.38 -26.64
N GLN A 113 -20.81 19.46 -27.26
CA GLN A 113 -20.73 19.61 -28.71
C GLN A 113 -19.26 19.79 -29.09
N MET A 114 -18.68 18.78 -29.72
CA MET A 114 -17.28 18.74 -30.12
C MET A 114 -17.11 17.94 -31.41
N ASP A 115 -16.19 18.36 -32.28
CA ASP A 115 -15.78 17.63 -33.49
C ASP A 115 -16.95 17.20 -34.42
N GLY A 116 -18.05 17.98 -34.40
CA GLY A 116 -19.27 17.70 -35.17
C GLY A 116 -20.22 16.68 -34.53
N PHE A 117 -20.03 16.33 -33.26
CA PHE A 117 -20.85 15.41 -32.48
C PHE A 117 -21.55 16.12 -31.32
N ASN A 118 -22.82 15.77 -31.10
CA ASN A 118 -23.61 16.16 -29.94
C ASN A 118 -23.73 14.95 -29.01
N ILE A 119 -23.06 15.03 -27.86
CA ILE A 119 -22.92 13.95 -26.89
C ILE A 119 -23.60 14.37 -25.60
N LEU A 120 -24.44 13.50 -25.05
CA LEU A 120 -25.19 13.76 -23.82
C LEU A 120 -24.70 12.82 -22.71
N ALA A 121 -24.28 13.35 -21.57
CA ALA A 121 -23.87 12.55 -20.40
C ALA A 121 -24.98 12.52 -19.35
N ASP A 122 -25.25 11.35 -18.76
CA ASP A 122 -26.21 11.10 -17.65
C ASP A 122 -27.50 11.95 -17.70
N PRO A 123 -28.35 11.80 -18.74
CA PRO A 123 -29.50 12.68 -18.92
C PRO A 123 -30.65 12.36 -17.96
N ILE A 124 -30.99 13.31 -17.10
CA ILE A 124 -32.18 13.35 -16.26
C ILE A 124 -32.94 14.68 -16.45
N LEU A 125 -33.93 14.65 -17.34
CA LEU A 125 -34.81 15.80 -17.59
C LEU A 125 -36.15 15.70 -16.85
N ASN A 126 -36.40 14.57 -16.17
CA ASN A 126 -37.59 14.38 -15.36
C ASN A 126 -37.54 15.20 -14.06
N SER A 127 -38.72 15.43 -13.48
CA SER A 127 -38.91 16.21 -12.23
C SER A 127 -38.51 15.44 -10.97
N TYR A 128 -38.33 14.13 -11.05
CA TYR A 128 -37.98 13.29 -9.90
C TYR A 128 -37.04 12.14 -10.31
N CYS A 129 -36.24 11.67 -9.36
CA CYS A 129 -35.40 10.49 -9.48
C CYS A 129 -35.84 9.41 -8.49
N GLY A 130 -36.36 8.29 -9.01
CA GLY A 130 -36.81 7.14 -8.22
C GLY A 130 -37.73 6.20 -8.99
N PRO A 131 -38.04 5.00 -8.44
CA PRO A 131 -38.86 4.00 -9.13
C PRO A 131 -40.29 4.47 -9.38
N THR A 132 -40.83 5.32 -8.50
CA THR A 132 -42.14 5.97 -8.62
C THR A 132 -42.07 7.35 -8.00
N GLN A 133 -42.97 8.26 -8.41
CA GLN A 133 -43.05 9.62 -7.87
C GLN A 133 -43.29 9.67 -6.34
N LEU A 134 -43.91 8.63 -5.77
CA LEU A 134 -44.20 8.56 -4.33
C LEU A 134 -42.95 8.21 -3.49
N PHE A 135 -41.97 7.53 -4.09
CA PHE A 135 -40.75 7.05 -3.44
C PHE A 135 -39.50 7.60 -4.13
N SER A 136 -39.54 8.88 -4.52
CA SER A 136 -38.49 9.56 -5.27
C SER A 136 -38.09 10.89 -4.64
N MET A 137 -36.88 11.35 -4.94
CA MET A 137 -36.46 12.73 -4.68
C MET A 137 -36.91 13.62 -5.84
N THR A 138 -37.39 14.83 -5.55
CA THR A 138 -37.84 15.80 -6.55
C THR A 138 -36.74 16.85 -6.75
N ARG A 139 -36.47 17.23 -8.01
CA ARG A 139 -35.55 18.34 -8.30
C ARG A 139 -36.17 19.65 -7.82
N TYR A 140 -35.39 20.48 -7.14
CA TYR A 140 -35.85 21.80 -6.69
C TYR A 140 -35.63 22.89 -7.73
N ARG A 141 -34.80 22.63 -8.75
CA ARG A 141 -34.69 23.44 -9.98
C ARG A 141 -35.19 22.66 -11.17
N PRO A 142 -36.12 23.16 -12.00
CA PRO A 142 -36.62 22.43 -13.17
C PRO A 142 -35.50 22.16 -14.20
N ALA A 143 -35.74 21.23 -15.12
CA ALA A 143 -34.88 21.07 -16.29
C ALA A 143 -34.96 22.34 -17.14
N PRO A 144 -33.84 22.86 -17.67
CA PRO A 144 -33.86 24.04 -18.53
C PRO A 144 -34.53 23.77 -19.88
N CYS A 145 -34.75 22.50 -20.22
CA CYS A 145 -35.44 22.08 -21.44
C CYS A 145 -36.09 20.71 -21.29
N THR A 146 -36.96 20.40 -22.24
CA THR A 146 -37.51 19.07 -22.50
C THR A 146 -36.65 18.33 -23.53
N VAL A 147 -36.88 17.02 -23.67
CA VAL A 147 -36.20 16.22 -24.71
C VAL A 147 -36.45 16.77 -26.11
N ASN A 148 -37.59 17.41 -26.39
CA ASN A 148 -37.92 17.95 -27.72
C ASN A 148 -37.13 19.20 -28.10
N GLU A 149 -36.59 19.91 -27.12
CA GLU A 149 -35.85 21.16 -27.32
C GLU A 149 -34.34 20.92 -27.51
N LEU A 150 -33.85 19.70 -27.23
CA LEU A 150 -32.46 19.34 -27.48
C LEU A 150 -32.12 19.39 -28.98
N PRO A 151 -30.86 19.65 -29.37
CA PRO A 151 -30.43 19.39 -30.74
C PRO A 151 -30.44 17.87 -31.03
N ARG A 152 -30.16 17.49 -32.27
CA ARG A 152 -29.93 16.06 -32.59
C ARG A 152 -28.84 15.52 -31.68
N ILE A 153 -29.10 14.44 -30.95
CA ILE A 153 -28.08 13.77 -30.14
C ILE A 153 -27.55 12.57 -30.91
N ASP A 154 -26.23 12.40 -30.94
CA ASP A 154 -25.56 11.32 -31.65
C ASP A 154 -25.18 10.18 -30.70
N ALA A 155 -24.74 10.54 -29.50
CA ALA A 155 -24.34 9.59 -28.46
C ALA A 155 -24.89 10.00 -27.10
N VAL A 156 -25.28 9.02 -26.29
CA VAL A 156 -25.49 9.19 -24.85
C VAL A 156 -24.50 8.32 -24.09
N CYS A 157 -23.85 8.89 -23.08
CA CYS A 157 -22.96 8.16 -22.17
C CYS A 157 -23.60 8.07 -20.79
N ILE A 158 -23.66 6.86 -20.23
CA ILE A 158 -24.17 6.60 -18.88
C ILE A 158 -23.00 6.20 -17.98
N SER A 159 -22.79 6.87 -16.86
CA SER A 159 -21.73 6.54 -15.89
C SER A 159 -22.08 5.32 -15.04
N HIS A 160 -23.32 5.26 -14.54
CA HIS A 160 -23.78 4.21 -13.62
C HIS A 160 -25.32 4.15 -13.57
N ASP A 161 -25.88 3.18 -12.85
CA ASP A 161 -27.30 2.83 -12.92
C ASP A 161 -28.20 3.51 -11.88
N HIS A 162 -27.75 4.51 -11.12
CA HIS A 162 -28.61 5.18 -10.14
C HIS A 162 -29.72 6.01 -10.80
N TYR A 163 -30.82 6.24 -10.06
CA TYR A 163 -32.03 6.86 -10.61
C TYR A 163 -31.86 8.31 -11.04
N ASP A 164 -30.89 9.02 -10.49
CA ASP A 164 -30.53 10.39 -10.78
C ASP A 164 -29.53 10.55 -11.94
N HIS A 165 -28.98 9.44 -12.45
CA HIS A 165 -28.09 9.41 -13.62
C HIS A 165 -28.71 8.63 -14.80
N LEU A 166 -29.59 7.66 -14.50
CA LEU A 166 -30.32 6.85 -15.47
C LEU A 166 -31.83 6.94 -15.22
N ASP A 167 -32.45 7.96 -15.80
CA ASP A 167 -33.90 8.19 -15.76
C ASP A 167 -34.62 7.50 -16.93
N VAL A 168 -35.48 6.54 -16.61
CA VAL A 168 -36.22 5.74 -17.60
C VAL A 168 -37.13 6.58 -18.49
N LYS A 169 -37.68 7.69 -17.98
CA LYS A 169 -38.55 8.57 -18.77
C LYS A 169 -37.74 9.31 -19.83
N THR A 170 -36.65 9.93 -19.42
CA THR A 170 -35.72 10.63 -20.34
C THR A 170 -35.13 9.67 -21.38
N VAL A 171 -34.75 8.45 -20.97
CA VAL A 171 -34.27 7.40 -21.91
C VAL A 171 -35.32 7.07 -22.97
N LYS A 172 -36.58 6.84 -22.56
CA LYS A 172 -37.67 6.53 -23.49
C LYS A 172 -38.00 7.69 -24.42
N GLU A 173 -38.03 8.92 -23.91
CA GLU A 173 -38.28 10.12 -24.72
C GLU A 173 -37.17 10.36 -25.75
N LEU A 174 -35.89 10.19 -25.36
CA LEU A 174 -34.75 10.30 -26.26
C LEU A 174 -34.79 9.24 -27.36
N HIS A 175 -35.07 7.99 -26.99
CA HIS A 175 -35.22 6.91 -27.97
C HIS A 175 -36.43 7.11 -28.87
N GLN A 176 -37.57 7.58 -28.34
CA GLN A 176 -38.74 7.89 -29.15
C GLN A 176 -38.45 9.00 -30.18
N ARG A 177 -37.63 10.00 -29.82
CA ARG A 177 -37.30 11.12 -30.69
C ARG A 177 -36.23 10.76 -31.74
N PHE A 178 -35.17 10.07 -31.35
CA PHE A 178 -33.99 9.83 -32.21
C PHE A 178 -33.86 8.40 -32.75
N GLY A 179 -34.63 7.45 -32.22
CA GLY A 179 -34.66 6.06 -32.65
C GLY A 179 -33.30 5.36 -32.53
N ASP A 180 -33.05 4.44 -33.47
CA ASP A 180 -31.81 3.65 -33.52
C ASP A 180 -30.60 4.44 -34.05
N GLN A 181 -30.80 5.69 -34.50
CA GLN A 181 -29.69 6.57 -34.88
C GLN A 181 -28.91 7.08 -33.67
N LEU A 182 -29.54 7.12 -32.50
CA LEU A 182 -28.90 7.46 -31.23
C LEU A 182 -28.13 6.25 -30.71
N LYS A 183 -26.81 6.42 -30.50
CA LYS A 183 -25.97 5.38 -29.92
C LYS A 183 -25.86 5.57 -28.41
N TRP A 184 -26.05 4.49 -27.65
CA TRP A 184 -25.91 4.49 -26.20
C TRP A 184 -24.61 3.81 -25.81
N TYR A 185 -23.79 4.48 -25.03
CA TYR A 185 -22.58 3.96 -24.43
C TYR A 185 -22.83 3.78 -22.93
N VAL A 186 -22.79 2.55 -22.46
CA VAL A 186 -23.24 2.19 -21.12
C VAL A 186 -22.24 1.28 -20.41
N PRO A 187 -22.23 1.25 -19.06
CA PRO A 187 -21.40 0.34 -18.31
C PRO A 187 -21.82 -1.11 -18.56
N ASN A 188 -20.87 -2.03 -18.48
CA ASN A 188 -21.15 -3.46 -18.56
C ASN A 188 -22.19 -3.91 -17.53
N GLY A 189 -23.20 -4.66 -17.98
CA GLY A 189 -24.35 -5.13 -17.20
C GLY A 189 -25.66 -4.40 -17.52
N LEU A 190 -25.63 -3.26 -18.21
CA LEU A 190 -26.80 -2.40 -18.46
C LEU A 190 -27.53 -2.61 -19.80
N LYS A 191 -26.95 -3.33 -20.77
CA LYS A 191 -27.54 -3.51 -22.12
C LYS A 191 -28.90 -4.18 -22.11
N SER A 192 -29.08 -5.18 -21.23
CA SER A 192 -30.37 -5.84 -21.06
C SER A 192 -31.45 -4.86 -20.58
N TRP A 193 -31.09 -3.96 -19.66
CA TRP A 193 -31.96 -2.91 -19.17
C TRP A 193 -32.28 -1.89 -20.27
N MET A 194 -31.28 -1.47 -21.05
CA MET A 194 -31.46 -0.56 -22.20
C MET A 194 -32.42 -1.16 -23.23
N ALA A 195 -32.22 -2.43 -23.60
CA ALA A 195 -33.10 -3.15 -24.51
C ALA A 195 -34.53 -3.24 -23.99
N SER A 196 -34.71 -3.49 -22.68
CA SER A 196 -36.04 -3.52 -22.03
C SER A 196 -36.74 -2.15 -22.05
N SER A 197 -35.97 -1.07 -22.15
CA SER A 197 -36.46 0.30 -22.28
C SER A 197 -36.73 0.72 -23.74
N GLY A 198 -36.45 -0.16 -24.71
CA GLY A 198 -36.65 0.07 -26.14
C GLY A 198 -35.35 0.37 -26.91
N CYS A 199 -34.27 0.72 -26.22
CA CYS A 199 -33.01 1.14 -26.82
C CYS A 199 -32.17 -0.07 -27.27
N LYS A 200 -32.18 -0.38 -28.58
CA LYS A 200 -31.45 -1.53 -29.13
C LYS A 200 -30.01 -1.21 -29.52
N ASN A 201 -29.71 0.05 -29.84
CA ASN A 201 -28.37 0.51 -30.23
C ASN A 201 -27.53 0.91 -29.00
N ALA A 202 -27.27 -0.06 -28.11
CA ALA A 202 -26.45 0.13 -26.91
C ALA A 202 -25.16 -0.70 -26.95
N VAL A 203 -24.04 -0.05 -26.65
CA VAL A 203 -22.70 -0.61 -26.51
C VAL A 203 -22.35 -0.64 -25.03
N GLU A 204 -22.11 -1.84 -24.51
CA GLU A 204 -21.56 -2.05 -23.17
C GLU A 204 -20.05 -2.02 -23.23
N LEU A 205 -19.44 -1.36 -22.26
CA LEU A 205 -18.00 -1.33 -22.10
C LEU A 205 -17.61 -1.62 -20.64
N GLU A 206 -16.56 -2.40 -20.46
CA GLU A 206 -15.80 -2.48 -19.21
C GLU A 206 -14.71 -1.40 -19.14
N TRP A 207 -14.07 -1.26 -17.98
CA TRP A 207 -12.99 -0.28 -17.83
C TRP A 207 -11.86 -0.53 -18.83
N TRP A 208 -11.41 0.57 -19.43
CA TRP A 208 -10.41 0.67 -20.50
C TRP A 208 -10.84 0.12 -21.85
N GLU A 209 -12.06 -0.39 -22.00
CA GLU A 209 -12.60 -0.72 -23.31
C GLU A 209 -13.02 0.55 -24.05
N GLU A 210 -12.87 0.50 -25.38
CA GLU A 210 -13.12 1.63 -26.27
C GLU A 210 -14.10 1.25 -27.38
N ALA A 211 -14.89 2.21 -27.81
CA ALA A 211 -15.76 2.07 -28.96
C ALA A 211 -15.86 3.39 -29.74
N GLU A 212 -16.02 3.27 -31.05
CA GLU A 212 -15.98 4.41 -31.96
C GLU A 212 -17.36 4.77 -32.52
N LEU A 213 -17.53 6.05 -32.84
CA LEU A 213 -18.66 6.59 -33.59
C LEU A 213 -18.13 7.44 -34.74
N SER A 214 -18.46 7.06 -35.97
CA SER A 214 -18.08 7.80 -37.17
C SER A 214 -19.30 8.44 -37.83
N LYS A 215 -19.11 9.66 -38.35
CA LYS A 215 -20.07 10.34 -39.23
C LYS A 215 -19.45 10.60 -40.61
N LYS A 216 -20.27 10.47 -41.65
CA LYS A 216 -19.94 10.96 -42.99
C LYS A 216 -20.08 12.48 -42.99
N THR A 217 -19.04 13.20 -43.41
CA THR A 217 -19.12 14.64 -43.63
C THR A 217 -19.49 14.92 -45.09
N ASP A 218 -20.43 15.84 -45.32
CA ASP A 218 -20.78 16.32 -46.66
C ASP A 218 -19.99 17.60 -46.96
N ALA A 219 -18.90 17.46 -47.74
CA ALA A 219 -18.40 18.42 -48.73
C ALA A 219 -17.07 17.90 -49.33
N GLU A 220 -17.12 17.50 -50.60
CA GLU A 220 -16.02 17.38 -51.57
C GLU A 220 -14.82 16.43 -51.31
N ILE A 221 -14.62 15.88 -50.11
CA ILE A 221 -13.60 14.85 -49.85
C ILE A 221 -14.20 13.79 -48.92
N GLN A 222 -14.13 12.50 -49.31
CA GLN A 222 -14.54 11.35 -48.48
C GLN A 222 -13.69 11.21 -47.20
N SER A 223 -13.84 12.12 -46.24
CA SER A 223 -13.27 12.02 -44.90
C SER A 223 -14.37 11.63 -43.90
N HIS A 224 -14.08 10.74 -42.96
CA HIS A 224 -14.99 10.38 -41.89
C HIS A 224 -14.48 11.03 -40.60
N SER A 225 -15.30 11.84 -39.92
CA SER A 225 -14.99 12.30 -38.56
C SER A 225 -15.35 11.18 -37.59
N THR A 226 -14.42 10.79 -36.71
CA THR A 226 -14.59 9.68 -35.77
C THR A 226 -14.26 10.14 -34.35
N VAL A 227 -15.15 9.86 -33.40
CA VAL A 227 -14.93 10.07 -31.97
C VAL A 227 -14.87 8.72 -31.27
N LYS A 228 -13.89 8.56 -30.39
CA LYS A 228 -13.68 7.37 -29.57
C LYS A 228 -14.19 7.61 -28.16
N PHE A 229 -14.92 6.63 -27.64
CA PHE A 229 -15.45 6.60 -26.27
C PHE A 229 -14.71 5.52 -25.52
N VAL A 230 -14.02 5.88 -24.44
CA VAL A 230 -13.34 4.95 -23.54
C VAL A 230 -14.04 5.00 -22.20
N PHE A 231 -14.49 3.84 -21.70
CA PHE A 231 -15.08 3.75 -20.37
C PHE A 231 -13.96 3.58 -19.34
N THR A 232 -13.85 4.46 -18.36
CA THR A 232 -12.69 4.56 -17.48
C THR A 232 -13.05 4.37 -16.00
N PRO A 233 -12.11 3.95 -15.14
CA PRO A 233 -12.42 3.66 -13.75
C PRO A 233 -12.81 4.89 -12.92
N THR A 234 -13.64 4.67 -11.91
CA THR A 234 -14.05 5.66 -10.91
C THR A 234 -14.48 4.94 -9.61
N GLN A 235 -14.41 5.59 -8.43
CA GLN A 235 -14.77 4.96 -7.14
C GLN A 235 -16.26 5.19 -6.82
N HIS A 236 -17.11 4.20 -7.13
CA HIS A 236 -18.55 4.30 -6.87
C HIS A 236 -19.21 2.91 -6.71
N TRP A 237 -20.53 2.82 -6.86
CA TRP A 237 -21.32 1.59 -6.77
C TRP A 237 -22.59 1.70 -7.63
N CYS A 238 -23.29 0.59 -7.84
CA CYS A 238 -24.55 0.53 -8.59
C CYS A 238 -25.66 -0.17 -7.79
N ARG A 239 -26.90 0.28 -7.94
CA ARG A 239 -28.11 -0.36 -7.38
C ARG A 239 -29.38 0.32 -7.87
N ARG A 240 -30.35 -0.47 -8.32
CA ARG A 240 -31.72 0.01 -8.61
C ARG A 240 -32.80 -0.71 -7.79
N SER A 241 -32.52 -1.91 -7.30
CA SER A 241 -33.47 -2.74 -6.55
C SER A 241 -32.84 -3.33 -5.28
N ALA A 242 -33.61 -4.14 -4.56
CA ALA A 242 -33.13 -4.73 -3.32
C ALA A 242 -32.03 -5.80 -3.54
N THR A 243 -31.96 -6.38 -4.74
CA THR A 243 -31.17 -7.58 -5.02
C THR A 243 -30.01 -7.37 -6.00
N ASP A 244 -30.01 -6.25 -6.74
CA ASP A 244 -29.13 -6.00 -7.87
C ASP A 244 -27.86 -5.18 -7.54
N LYS A 245 -27.56 -5.01 -6.25
CA LYS A 245 -26.37 -4.24 -5.83
C LYS A 245 -25.13 -4.71 -6.59
N ASN A 246 -24.48 -3.77 -7.27
CA ASN A 246 -23.28 -3.90 -8.07
C ASN A 246 -23.37 -4.95 -9.20
N GLN A 247 -24.55 -5.32 -9.68
CA GLN A 247 -24.66 -6.19 -10.86
C GLN A 247 -24.28 -5.47 -12.16
N VAL A 248 -24.36 -4.14 -12.16
CA VAL A 248 -23.91 -3.26 -13.24
C VAL A 248 -22.62 -2.55 -12.80
N LEU A 249 -21.69 -2.34 -13.73
CA LEU A 249 -20.46 -1.58 -13.49
C LEU A 249 -20.76 -0.06 -13.38
N TRP A 250 -19.84 0.70 -12.80
CA TRP A 250 -19.86 2.17 -12.77
C TRP A 250 -18.52 2.69 -13.30
N GLY A 251 -18.46 3.93 -13.76
CA GLY A 251 -17.22 4.48 -14.30
C GLY A 251 -17.35 5.92 -14.77
N SER A 252 -16.23 6.43 -15.26
CA SER A 252 -16.11 7.71 -15.96
C SER A 252 -16.03 7.48 -17.47
N TRP A 253 -16.13 8.56 -18.26
CA TRP A 253 -16.02 8.52 -19.72
C TRP A 253 -14.90 9.44 -20.20
N THR A 254 -14.01 8.88 -21.02
CA THR A 254 -13.00 9.61 -21.78
C THR A 254 -13.43 9.63 -23.25
N ILE A 255 -13.69 10.82 -23.78
CA ILE A 255 -14.19 11.03 -25.14
C ILE A 255 -13.09 11.72 -25.95
N LEU A 256 -12.58 11.03 -26.97
CA LEU A 256 -11.42 11.43 -27.76
C LEU A 256 -11.86 11.68 -29.19
N GLY A 257 -11.97 12.94 -29.56
CA GLY A 257 -12.20 13.39 -30.92
C GLY A 257 -10.90 13.73 -31.66
N PRO A 258 -10.99 14.03 -32.97
CA PRO A 258 -9.84 14.37 -33.78
C PRO A 258 -9.17 15.68 -33.36
N LYS A 259 -9.92 16.64 -32.79
CA LYS A 259 -9.37 17.91 -32.31
C LYS A 259 -9.51 18.09 -30.81
N HIS A 260 -10.55 17.55 -30.19
CA HIS A 260 -10.84 17.79 -28.78
C HIS A 260 -10.92 16.50 -27.96
N ARG A 261 -10.66 16.61 -26.66
CA ARG A 261 -10.77 15.57 -25.65
C ARG A 261 -11.63 16.05 -24.49
N PHE A 262 -12.65 15.27 -24.16
CA PHE A 262 -13.57 15.55 -23.05
C PHE A 262 -13.56 14.43 -22.01
N PHE A 263 -13.54 14.79 -20.73
CA PHE A 263 -13.62 13.86 -19.61
C PHE A 263 -14.91 14.06 -18.80
N PHE A 264 -15.62 12.97 -18.49
CA PHE A 264 -16.80 13.00 -17.65
C PHE A 264 -16.63 12.04 -16.48
N ALA A 265 -16.56 12.57 -15.25
CA ALA A 265 -16.19 11.79 -14.08
C ALA A 265 -17.27 10.80 -13.60
N GLY A 266 -18.55 11.06 -13.93
CA GLY A 266 -19.69 10.41 -13.27
C GLY A 266 -19.77 10.76 -11.78
N ASP A 267 -20.48 9.95 -10.99
CA ASP A 267 -20.36 10.01 -9.54
C ASP A 267 -19.18 9.20 -9.07
N THR A 268 -18.43 9.76 -8.12
CA THR A 268 -17.19 9.15 -7.65
C THR A 268 -16.73 9.69 -6.32
N GLY A 269 -16.11 8.85 -5.49
CA GLY A 269 -15.11 9.26 -4.51
C GLY A 269 -13.75 9.47 -5.16
N TYR A 270 -12.80 10.07 -4.46
CA TYR A 270 -11.47 10.29 -5.03
C TYR A 270 -10.64 9.02 -4.99
N CYS A 271 -10.03 8.67 -6.13
CA CYS A 271 -9.21 7.48 -6.29
C CYS A 271 -8.11 7.68 -7.34
N LYS A 272 -7.16 6.75 -7.37
CA LYS A 272 -6.04 6.77 -8.32
C LYS A 272 -6.39 6.64 -9.80
N GLY A 273 -7.60 6.17 -10.11
CA GLY A 273 -8.04 6.01 -11.50
C GLY A 273 -7.80 7.26 -12.32
N PHE A 274 -8.01 8.45 -11.73
CA PHE A 274 -7.86 9.74 -12.40
C PHE A 274 -6.43 10.03 -12.87
N LYS A 275 -5.41 9.74 -12.06
CA LYS A 275 -4.00 9.88 -12.49
C LYS A 275 -3.65 8.94 -13.64
N GLN A 276 -4.17 7.71 -13.63
CA GLN A 276 -3.99 6.76 -14.73
C GLN A 276 -4.66 7.26 -16.01
N ILE A 277 -5.85 7.85 -15.89
CA ILE A 277 -6.61 8.44 -17.00
C ILE A 277 -5.86 9.64 -17.59
N GLY A 278 -5.41 10.58 -16.76
CA GLY A 278 -4.63 11.74 -17.20
C GLY A 278 -3.33 11.35 -17.88
N LYS A 279 -2.56 10.41 -17.30
CA LYS A 279 -1.32 9.92 -17.92
C LYS A 279 -1.56 9.24 -19.28
N ARG A 280 -2.69 8.56 -19.46
CA ARG A 280 -2.97 7.77 -20.67
C ARG A 280 -3.62 8.57 -21.79
N PHE A 281 -4.52 9.48 -21.43
CA PHE A 281 -5.40 10.16 -22.39
C PHE A 281 -5.34 11.69 -22.31
N GLY A 282 -4.75 12.23 -21.25
CA GLY A 282 -4.57 13.67 -21.07
C GLY A 282 -3.54 14.28 -22.05
N PRO A 283 -3.43 15.60 -22.07
CA PRO A 283 -4.32 16.55 -21.38
C PRO A 283 -5.73 16.56 -22.00
N PHE A 284 -6.74 16.91 -21.21
CA PHE A 284 -8.13 17.07 -21.67
C PHE A 284 -8.45 18.54 -21.87
N ASP A 285 -9.11 18.89 -22.97
CA ASP A 285 -9.57 20.27 -23.19
C ASP A 285 -10.63 20.67 -22.17
N PHE A 286 -11.53 19.73 -21.84
CA PHE A 286 -12.62 19.99 -20.93
C PHE A 286 -12.99 18.77 -20.09
N ALA A 287 -13.32 18.98 -18.81
CA ALA A 287 -13.85 17.94 -17.94
C ALA A 287 -15.15 18.38 -17.22
N ALA A 288 -16.00 17.41 -16.90
CA ALA A 288 -17.18 17.62 -16.05
C ALA A 288 -17.06 16.73 -14.80
N ILE A 289 -16.96 17.37 -13.63
CA ILE A 289 -16.54 16.73 -12.36
C ILE A 289 -17.57 17.08 -11.27
N PRO A 290 -18.10 16.10 -10.51
CA PRO A 290 -19.12 16.35 -9.49
C PRO A 290 -18.55 17.15 -8.32
N ILE A 291 -19.37 18.03 -7.73
CA ILE A 291 -19.00 18.83 -6.55
C ILE A 291 -20.04 18.76 -5.40
N GLY A 292 -21.12 17.98 -5.56
CA GLY A 292 -22.24 17.88 -4.60
C GLY A 292 -22.41 16.49 -3.97
N ALA A 293 -23.34 16.36 -3.02
CA ALA A 293 -23.61 15.17 -2.19
C ALA A 293 -22.47 14.67 -1.30
N TYR A 294 -21.57 15.57 -0.90
CA TYR A 294 -20.42 15.21 -0.09
C TYR A 294 -20.67 15.24 1.42
N LYS A 295 -21.79 15.76 1.94
CA LYS A 295 -22.05 15.74 3.41
C LYS A 295 -23.07 14.64 3.80
N PRO A 296 -22.81 13.89 4.90
CA PRO A 296 -21.65 13.99 5.79
C PRO A 296 -20.42 13.23 5.26
N ARG A 297 -19.23 13.83 5.39
CA ARG A 297 -17.99 13.31 4.78
C ARG A 297 -17.57 11.93 5.25
N TRP A 298 -17.77 11.59 6.52
CA TRP A 298 -17.45 10.25 7.05
C TRP A 298 -18.17 9.11 6.32
N PHE A 299 -19.28 9.40 5.63
CA PHE A 299 -20.06 8.46 4.83
C PHE A 299 -19.88 8.68 3.32
N ALA A 300 -20.00 9.92 2.85
CA ALA A 300 -20.07 10.22 1.42
C ALA A 300 -18.74 10.05 0.68
N GLN A 301 -17.59 10.23 1.35
CA GLN A 301 -16.24 10.25 0.76
C GLN A 301 -15.78 8.98 0.02
N PHE A 302 -16.54 7.89 0.09
CA PHE A 302 -16.25 6.64 -0.62
C PHE A 302 -17.02 6.53 -1.95
N ALA A 303 -17.91 7.48 -2.24
CA ALA A 303 -18.77 7.46 -3.41
C ALA A 303 -19.00 8.85 -4.03
N HIS A 304 -18.79 9.93 -3.27
CA HIS A 304 -18.91 11.31 -3.73
C HIS A 304 -17.72 12.14 -3.24
N VAL A 305 -17.07 12.82 -4.17
CA VAL A 305 -16.04 13.81 -3.90
C VAL A 305 -16.65 15.08 -3.33
N ASP A 306 -15.89 15.74 -2.46
CA ASP A 306 -16.17 17.15 -2.20
C ASP A 306 -15.46 18.06 -3.22
N PRO A 307 -15.69 19.39 -3.18
CA PRO A 307 -15.07 20.29 -4.14
C PRO A 307 -13.52 20.32 -4.11
N LYS A 308 -12.89 20.01 -2.97
CA LYS A 308 -11.43 19.94 -2.87
C LYS A 308 -10.90 18.70 -3.58
N GLU A 309 -11.54 17.55 -3.38
CA GLU A 309 -11.25 16.34 -4.14
C GLU A 309 -11.53 16.53 -5.64
N ALA A 310 -12.61 17.25 -6.00
CA ALA A 310 -12.93 17.55 -7.39
C ALA A 310 -11.81 18.34 -8.09
N VAL A 311 -11.20 19.30 -7.39
CA VAL A 311 -10.02 20.02 -7.88
C VAL A 311 -8.82 19.09 -8.09
N CYS A 312 -8.60 18.11 -7.19
CA CYS A 312 -7.57 17.10 -7.41
C CYS A 312 -7.85 16.23 -8.65
N ILE A 313 -9.12 15.91 -8.93
CA ILE A 313 -9.49 15.20 -10.18
C ILE A 313 -9.13 16.05 -11.39
N HIS A 314 -9.45 17.35 -11.37
CA HIS A 314 -9.12 18.28 -12.46
C HIS A 314 -7.61 18.27 -12.79
N GLU A 315 -6.76 18.33 -11.75
CA GLU A 315 -5.31 18.24 -11.89
C GLU A 315 -4.87 16.85 -12.40
N ASP A 316 -5.37 15.78 -11.80
CA ASP A 316 -4.94 14.41 -12.06
C ASP A 316 -5.27 13.93 -13.48
N VAL A 317 -6.42 14.36 -14.01
CA VAL A 317 -6.78 14.08 -15.41
C VAL A 317 -6.10 15.05 -16.37
N GLN A 318 -5.40 16.08 -15.88
CA GLN A 318 -4.74 17.12 -16.69
C GLN A 318 -5.75 17.89 -17.55
N SER A 319 -6.86 18.31 -16.94
CA SER A 319 -7.89 19.08 -17.66
C SER A 319 -7.51 20.57 -17.74
N HIS A 320 -7.64 21.19 -18.91
CA HIS A 320 -7.46 22.62 -19.08
C HIS A 320 -8.63 23.43 -18.50
N CYS A 321 -9.86 22.92 -18.65
CA CYS A 321 -11.08 23.57 -18.19
C CYS A 321 -12.04 22.56 -17.57
N SER A 322 -12.66 22.86 -16.43
CA SER A 322 -13.61 21.95 -15.78
C SER A 322 -14.92 22.62 -15.37
N LEU A 323 -16.01 21.86 -15.47
CA LEU A 323 -17.34 22.23 -15.02
C LEU A 323 -17.72 21.44 -13.77
N GLY A 324 -18.15 22.14 -12.72
CA GLY A 324 -18.73 21.54 -11.52
C GLY A 324 -20.16 21.05 -11.77
N ILE A 325 -20.39 19.73 -11.69
CA ILE A 325 -21.70 19.08 -11.91
C ILE A 325 -22.28 18.47 -10.62
N HIS A 326 -23.38 17.73 -10.74
CA HIS A 326 -24.12 17.02 -9.67
C HIS A 326 -24.85 17.93 -8.66
N TRP A 327 -24.31 19.11 -8.36
CA TRP A 327 -24.88 20.03 -7.37
C TRP A 327 -26.10 20.82 -7.88
N GLY A 328 -26.74 21.58 -6.97
CA GLY A 328 -27.70 22.62 -7.34
C GLY A 328 -29.06 22.14 -7.89
N THR A 329 -29.34 20.83 -7.90
CA THR A 329 -30.50 20.28 -8.63
C THR A 329 -31.40 19.37 -7.79
N PHE A 330 -30.82 18.35 -7.13
CA PHE A 330 -31.53 17.42 -6.24
C PHE A 330 -30.97 17.50 -4.81
N PRO A 331 -31.79 17.24 -3.78
CA PRO A 331 -31.34 17.24 -2.39
C PRO A 331 -30.72 15.88 -2.01
N THR A 332 -29.61 15.52 -2.66
CA THR A 332 -28.95 14.21 -2.51
C THR A 332 -27.99 14.15 -1.31
N GLY A 333 -27.47 15.30 -0.86
CA GLY A 333 -26.60 15.44 0.32
C GLY A 333 -27.24 16.20 1.49
N LYS A 334 -26.45 16.38 2.57
CA LYS A 334 -26.83 17.19 3.74
C LYS A 334 -26.28 18.62 3.71
N GLU A 335 -25.40 18.94 2.77
CA GLU A 335 -24.86 20.28 2.57
C GLU A 335 -25.96 21.27 2.18
N HIS A 336 -25.75 22.56 2.48
CA HIS A 336 -26.63 23.59 1.96
C HIS A 336 -26.42 23.68 0.44
N TYR A 337 -27.50 23.93 -0.32
CA TYR A 337 -27.46 23.88 -1.79
C TYR A 337 -26.49 24.90 -2.45
N MET A 338 -26.01 25.89 -1.70
CA MET A 338 -24.99 26.88 -2.11
C MET A 338 -23.61 26.65 -1.50
N ASP A 339 -23.41 25.60 -0.70
CA ASP A 339 -22.08 25.25 -0.19
C ASP A 339 -21.14 24.77 -1.32
N PRO A 340 -21.56 23.90 -2.27
CA PRO A 340 -20.66 23.36 -3.28
C PRO A 340 -19.86 24.41 -4.09
N PRO A 341 -20.47 25.51 -4.58
CA PRO A 341 -19.71 26.56 -5.27
C PRO A 341 -18.75 27.34 -4.39
N LYS A 342 -19.10 27.53 -3.11
CA LYS A 342 -18.27 28.27 -2.16
C LYS A 342 -17.03 27.45 -1.83
N ASP A 343 -17.25 26.18 -1.48
CA ASP A 343 -16.21 25.22 -1.16
C ASP A 343 -15.31 24.99 -2.40
N LEU A 344 -15.87 25.01 -3.62
CA LEU A 344 -15.07 24.99 -4.86
C LEU A 344 -14.19 26.23 -5.02
N SER A 345 -14.74 27.44 -4.87
CA SER A 345 -13.96 28.67 -4.96
C SER A 345 -12.85 28.73 -3.89
N GLU A 346 -13.10 28.22 -2.69
CA GLU A 346 -12.09 28.09 -1.64
C GLU A 346 -11.00 27.09 -2.02
N ALA A 347 -11.37 25.91 -2.55
CA ALA A 347 -10.42 24.90 -3.00
C ALA A 347 -9.54 25.39 -4.16
N LEU A 348 -10.12 26.12 -5.13
CA LEU A 348 -9.37 26.71 -6.24
C LEU A 348 -8.37 27.77 -5.76
N LYS A 349 -8.79 28.61 -4.80
CA LYS A 349 -7.88 29.57 -4.16
C LYS A 349 -6.77 28.90 -3.36
N GLU A 350 -7.07 27.79 -2.67
CA GLU A 350 -6.08 27.01 -1.92
C GLU A 350 -5.02 26.39 -2.85
N LYS A 351 -5.42 25.96 -4.05
CA LYS A 351 -4.58 25.35 -5.07
C LYS A 351 -4.00 26.33 -6.10
N GLU A 352 -4.30 27.63 -5.96
CA GLU A 352 -3.92 28.69 -6.91
C GLU A 352 -4.36 28.41 -8.36
N ILE A 353 -5.48 27.70 -8.53
CA ILE A 353 -6.05 27.38 -9.84
C ILE A 353 -6.98 28.53 -10.26
N PRO A 354 -6.83 29.09 -11.47
CA PRO A 354 -7.69 30.16 -11.96
C PRO A 354 -9.18 29.78 -11.97
N GLU A 355 -10.08 30.63 -11.46
CA GLU A 355 -11.53 30.34 -11.40
C GLU A 355 -12.17 30.15 -12.79
N ASP A 356 -11.52 30.60 -13.87
CA ASP A 356 -11.95 30.36 -15.24
C ASP A 356 -11.55 28.99 -15.79
N SER A 357 -10.61 28.29 -15.14
CA SER A 357 -10.17 26.93 -15.47
C SER A 357 -10.97 25.83 -14.75
N PHE A 358 -11.66 26.15 -13.66
CA PHE A 358 -12.68 25.27 -13.08
C PHE A 358 -13.82 26.13 -12.53
N PHE A 359 -14.96 26.08 -13.21
CA PHE A 359 -16.08 26.97 -12.95
C PHE A 359 -17.38 26.20 -12.75
N ILE A 360 -18.38 26.94 -12.27
CA ILE A 360 -19.78 26.52 -12.25
C ILE A 360 -20.54 27.20 -13.39
N MET A 361 -21.67 26.63 -13.76
CA MET A 361 -22.61 27.22 -14.71
C MET A 361 -23.98 27.36 -14.05
N LYS A 362 -24.83 28.23 -14.59
CA LYS A 362 -26.26 28.23 -14.27
C LYS A 362 -26.96 27.10 -15.03
N HIS A 363 -28.08 26.62 -14.52
CA HIS A 363 -28.91 25.65 -15.24
C HIS A 363 -29.31 26.21 -16.61
N GLY A 364 -28.99 25.51 -17.69
CA GLY A 364 -29.28 25.92 -19.07
C GLY A 364 -28.26 26.89 -19.68
N GLU A 365 -27.21 27.27 -18.94
CA GLU A 365 -26.10 28.04 -19.52
C GLU A 365 -25.32 27.21 -20.54
N THR A 366 -24.81 27.87 -21.57
CA THR A 366 -23.94 27.30 -22.59
C THR A 366 -22.65 28.10 -22.63
N ARG A 367 -21.51 27.43 -22.60
CA ARG A 367 -20.19 28.05 -22.69
C ARG A 367 -19.40 27.46 -23.86
N LEU A 368 -18.84 28.35 -24.67
CA LEU A 368 -17.90 28.03 -25.74
C LEU A 368 -16.47 28.19 -25.21
N GLN A 369 -15.61 27.20 -25.46
CA GLN A 369 -14.20 27.27 -25.11
C GLN A 369 -13.37 27.34 -26.40
N THR A 370 -12.81 28.53 -26.69
CA THR A 370 -11.90 28.78 -27.82
C THR A 370 -10.45 28.50 -27.42
N MET A 371 -9.76 27.65 -28.18
CA MET A 371 -8.34 27.32 -27.95
C MET A 371 -7.41 28.37 -28.56
N GLY A 372 -6.42 28.83 -27.77
CA GLY A 372 -5.32 29.67 -28.23
C GLY A 372 -4.35 28.90 -29.13
N SER A 373 -3.89 29.55 -30.19
CA SER A 373 -3.02 29.03 -31.24
C SER A 373 -1.67 28.49 -30.75
N GLN A 374 -1.53 27.20 -30.43
CA GLN A 374 -0.24 26.49 -30.41
C GLN A 374 -0.41 24.98 -30.70
N LEU A 375 -1.07 24.64 -31.81
CA LEU A 375 -1.01 23.30 -32.41
C LEU A 375 -0.38 23.42 -33.80
N GLU A 376 0.94 23.34 -33.88
CA GLU A 376 1.61 22.89 -35.11
C GLU A 376 2.72 21.87 -34.79
N LYS A 377 2.45 20.64 -35.22
CA LYS A 377 3.37 19.62 -35.77
C LYS A 377 4.51 19.11 -34.87
N GLN A 378 4.45 17.82 -34.52
CA GLN A 378 5.51 16.87 -34.89
C GLN A 378 5.12 15.40 -34.64
N ASP A 379 4.31 14.85 -35.56
CA ASP A 379 4.46 13.45 -35.98
C ASP A 379 5.75 13.37 -36.81
N ASP A 380 6.88 13.20 -36.14
CA ASP A 380 8.17 12.73 -36.69
C ASP A 380 9.24 12.84 -35.60
N LYS A 381 9.32 11.85 -34.70
CA LYS A 381 10.53 11.56 -33.89
C LYS A 381 10.44 10.20 -33.19
N ILE A 382 10.83 9.17 -33.94
CA ILE A 382 11.46 7.99 -33.35
C ILE A 382 12.82 8.48 -32.77
N ALA A 383 13.03 8.23 -31.47
CA ALA A 383 14.21 8.51 -30.62
C ALA A 383 14.31 9.87 -29.87
N GLY A 384 14.16 9.81 -28.54
CA GLY A 384 14.81 10.68 -27.55
C GLY A 384 14.05 11.92 -27.05
N ASN A 385 13.48 11.86 -25.84
CA ASN A 385 13.63 12.85 -24.74
C ASN A 385 12.75 12.49 -23.52
N GLU A 386 13.38 12.24 -22.38
CA GLU A 386 12.73 12.15 -21.06
C GLU A 386 12.67 13.52 -20.41
N GLU A 387 11.53 13.89 -19.83
CA GLU A 387 11.35 15.17 -19.14
C GLU A 387 11.82 15.06 -17.67
N TYR A 388 12.77 15.91 -17.25
CA TYR A 388 13.32 15.96 -15.89
C TYR A 388 12.62 17.07 -15.07
N PRO A 389 12.07 16.79 -13.87
CA PRO A 389 11.22 17.74 -13.14
C PRO A 389 12.01 18.88 -12.48
N GLU A 390 11.64 20.14 -12.75
CA GLU A 390 12.29 21.32 -12.16
C GLU A 390 11.81 21.64 -10.73
N ALA A 391 12.59 22.45 -10.01
CA ALA A 391 12.25 22.90 -8.66
C ALA A 391 11.09 23.91 -8.70
N ILE A 392 10.00 23.63 -8.00
CA ILE A 392 8.82 24.52 -7.94
C ILE A 392 8.98 25.50 -6.79
N ARG A 393 8.84 26.80 -7.08
CA ARG A 393 8.88 27.88 -6.08
C ARG A 393 7.58 28.71 -6.12
N GLU A 394 6.76 28.57 -5.10
CA GLU A 394 5.47 29.27 -4.96
C GLU A 394 5.49 30.18 -3.74
N ASN A 395 5.08 31.45 -3.91
CA ASN A 395 5.10 32.46 -2.84
C ASN A 395 6.44 32.59 -2.08
N GLY A 396 7.56 32.33 -2.79
CA GLY A 396 8.90 32.36 -2.22
C GLY A 396 9.31 31.10 -1.44
N ILE A 397 8.50 30.05 -1.45
CA ILE A 397 8.70 28.77 -0.77
C ILE A 397 8.85 27.65 -1.81
N PHE A 398 9.90 26.84 -1.68
CA PHE A 398 10.12 25.67 -2.52
C PHE A 398 9.23 24.49 -2.11
N LYS A 399 8.76 23.73 -3.09
CA LYS A 399 7.88 22.56 -2.91
C LYS A 399 8.40 21.35 -3.68
N ILE A 400 8.07 20.14 -3.19
CA ILE A 400 8.39 18.87 -3.87
C ILE A 400 7.33 18.61 -4.96
N PRO A 401 7.70 18.47 -6.25
CA PRO A 401 6.74 18.29 -7.36
C PRO A 401 6.01 16.94 -7.35
N TRP A 402 6.63 15.90 -6.78
CA TRP A 402 6.13 14.52 -6.83
C TRP A 402 5.52 14.01 -5.51
N GLY A 403 5.22 14.92 -4.56
CA GLY A 403 4.62 14.59 -3.26
C GLY A 403 5.62 14.08 -2.20
N GLY A 404 5.14 13.87 -0.97
CA GLY A 404 5.94 13.40 0.19
C GLY A 404 6.05 14.43 1.33
N THR A 405 4.92 14.92 1.85
CA THR A 405 4.91 15.96 2.88
C THR A 405 5.22 15.44 4.28
N ASN A 406 5.93 16.24 5.07
CA ASN A 406 6.07 15.97 6.51
C ASN A 406 4.69 16.02 7.19
N PRO A 407 4.39 15.11 8.13
CA PRO A 407 3.11 15.08 8.82
C PRO A 407 2.84 16.39 9.57
N SER A 408 1.57 16.79 9.69
CA SER A 408 1.19 18.03 10.37
C SER A 408 1.80 18.14 11.77
N GLY A 409 2.11 19.36 12.24
CA GLY A 409 2.77 19.57 13.55
C GLY A 409 2.04 18.94 14.75
N LEU A 410 0.72 18.76 14.67
CA LEU A 410 -0.09 18.07 15.69
C LEU A 410 0.11 16.54 15.64
N THR A 411 0.26 15.98 14.43
CA THR A 411 0.60 14.58 14.19
C THR A 411 2.03 14.30 14.64
N ALA A 412 2.99 15.15 14.28
CA ALA A 412 4.37 15.06 14.75
C ALA A 412 4.45 15.13 16.28
N LEU A 413 3.74 16.05 16.93
CA LEU A 413 3.69 16.16 18.41
C LEU A 413 3.05 14.94 19.06
N LYS A 414 1.95 14.41 18.49
CA LYS A 414 1.29 13.20 18.98
C LYS A 414 2.23 11.99 18.90
N TRP A 415 2.89 11.79 17.76
CA TRP A 415 3.90 10.74 17.60
C TRP A 415 5.09 10.96 18.53
N PHE A 416 5.60 12.18 18.69
CA PHE A 416 6.71 12.49 19.60
C PHE A 416 6.35 12.20 21.08
N MET A 417 5.09 12.39 21.48
CA MET A 417 4.59 12.06 22.81
C MET A 417 4.29 10.57 23.01
N THR A 418 3.99 9.82 21.94
CA THR A 418 3.65 8.38 22.01
C THR A 418 4.79 7.45 21.61
N SER A 419 5.87 7.98 21.03
CA SER A 419 7.04 7.20 20.61
C SER A 419 7.94 6.95 21.82
N THR A 420 8.16 5.68 22.13
CA THR A 420 9.22 5.24 23.05
C THR A 420 10.40 4.75 22.24
N ASN A 421 11.61 5.17 22.59
CA ASN A 421 12.82 4.55 22.04
C ASN A 421 12.91 3.06 22.47
N ARG A 422 13.86 2.30 21.90
CA ARG A 422 14.08 0.87 22.26
C ARG A 422 14.47 0.64 23.74
N SER A 423 14.62 1.71 24.55
CA SER A 423 14.80 1.63 26.01
C SER A 423 13.52 1.87 26.84
N GLY A 424 12.37 2.13 26.21
CA GLY A 424 11.07 2.22 26.89
C GLY A 424 10.77 3.54 27.61
N LEU A 425 11.48 4.63 27.32
CA LEU A 425 11.24 5.96 27.92
C LEU A 425 10.59 6.93 26.91
N PRO A 426 9.70 7.86 27.36
CA PRO A 426 9.11 8.90 26.51
C PRO A 426 10.16 9.92 26.01
N GLY A 427 10.18 10.19 24.70
CA GLY A 427 11.27 10.90 24.00
C GLY A 427 11.62 12.32 24.48
N PHE A 428 10.69 13.07 25.09
CA PHE A 428 10.98 14.42 25.61
C PHE A 428 11.93 14.43 26.83
N MET A 429 12.06 13.30 27.52
CA MET A 429 12.81 13.23 28.78
C MET A 429 14.27 12.74 28.61
N VAL A 430 14.70 12.34 27.39
CA VAL A 430 15.93 11.52 27.23
C VAL A 430 17.03 12.19 26.39
N SER A 431 16.74 13.19 25.54
CA SER A 431 17.78 13.79 24.67
C SER A 431 18.88 14.55 25.43
N SER A 432 18.66 14.89 26.70
CA SER A 432 19.66 15.54 27.56
C SER A 432 20.38 14.60 28.54
N PHE A 433 20.11 13.28 28.53
CA PHE A 433 20.59 12.35 29.59
C PHE A 433 21.37 11.12 29.12
N TYR A 434 21.66 10.96 27.82
CA TYR A 434 22.60 9.90 27.39
C TYR A 434 24.04 10.27 27.79
N ASN A 435 24.48 9.80 28.95
CA ASN A 435 25.91 9.65 29.25
C ASN A 435 26.40 8.42 28.49
N TYR A 436 26.90 8.63 27.28
CA TYR A 436 27.60 7.57 26.57
C TYR A 436 28.92 7.24 27.27
N ASP A 437 29.19 5.96 27.47
CA ASP A 437 30.50 5.52 27.92
C ASP A 437 31.53 5.76 26.80
N ASN A 438 32.56 6.54 27.11
CA ASN A 438 33.62 6.84 26.15
C ASN A 438 34.42 5.59 25.78
N GLU A 439 34.55 4.60 26.66
CA GLU A 439 35.24 3.35 26.33
C GLU A 439 34.44 2.52 25.32
N GLU A 440 33.13 2.39 25.53
CA GLU A 440 32.22 1.71 24.60
C GLU A 440 32.19 2.40 23.25
N LEU A 441 32.08 3.73 23.22
CA LEU A 441 32.06 4.46 21.96
C LEU A 441 33.41 4.42 21.24
N ASN A 442 34.54 4.44 21.95
CA ASN A 442 35.85 4.31 21.32
C ASN A 442 36.09 2.90 20.76
N THR A 443 35.49 1.88 21.37
CA THR A 443 35.53 0.50 20.88
C THR A 443 34.68 0.32 19.63
N ASN A 444 33.44 0.80 19.66
CA ASN A 444 32.45 0.57 18.61
C ASN A 444 32.49 1.59 17.46
N LEU A 445 32.89 2.83 17.73
CA LEU A 445 33.00 3.95 16.79
C LEU A 445 34.31 4.74 17.02
N PRO A 446 35.47 4.12 16.70
CA PRO A 446 36.76 4.77 16.85
C PRO A 446 36.87 5.98 15.93
N VAL A 447 37.43 7.08 16.46
CA VAL A 447 37.78 8.26 15.68
C VAL A 447 39.27 8.22 15.36
N LEU A 448 39.59 8.17 14.08
CA LEU A 448 40.95 8.15 13.54
C LEU A 448 41.38 9.57 13.15
N SER A 449 42.66 9.88 13.25
CA SER A 449 43.20 11.08 12.62
C SER A 449 43.39 10.83 11.12
N PRO A 450 42.89 11.70 10.23
CA PRO A 450 43.08 11.54 8.79
C PRO A 450 44.56 11.50 8.40
N ASN A 451 44.90 10.69 7.41
CA ASN A 451 46.27 10.57 6.94
C ASN A 451 46.68 11.82 6.14
N LYS A 452 47.34 12.78 6.81
CA LYS A 452 47.77 14.06 6.21
C LYS A 452 48.63 13.90 4.96
N ALA A 453 49.49 12.88 4.91
CA ALA A 453 50.34 12.63 3.74
C ALA A 453 49.48 12.21 2.52
N ALA A 454 48.51 11.32 2.73
CA ALA A 454 47.57 10.90 1.70
C ALA A 454 46.62 12.03 1.27
N LEU A 455 46.21 12.91 2.19
CA LEU A 455 45.36 14.07 1.87
C LEU A 455 46.10 15.15 1.06
N ASN A 456 47.37 15.40 1.37
CA ASN A 456 48.18 16.41 0.66
C ASN A 456 48.75 15.92 -0.67
N SER A 457 48.73 14.62 -0.91
CA SER A 457 49.22 14.00 -2.14
C SER A 457 48.30 12.84 -2.54
N PRO A 458 47.05 13.15 -2.95
CA PRO A 458 46.12 12.14 -3.42
C PRO A 458 46.67 11.45 -4.68
N PRO A 459 46.30 10.19 -4.95
CA PRO A 459 46.76 9.49 -6.14
C PRO A 459 46.36 10.26 -7.42
N PRO A 460 47.27 10.47 -8.39
CA PRO A 460 47.01 11.32 -9.57
C PRO A 460 45.78 10.93 -10.40
N ASP A 461 45.45 9.63 -10.44
CA ASP A 461 44.30 9.07 -11.17
C ASP A 461 43.27 8.43 -10.22
N GLY A 462 43.34 8.71 -8.91
CA GLY A 462 42.53 8.05 -7.90
C GLY A 462 41.34 8.88 -7.42
N LEU A 463 40.22 8.21 -7.15
CA LEU A 463 39.12 8.73 -6.37
C LEU A 463 39.35 8.37 -4.90
N GLN A 464 39.47 9.37 -4.03
CA GLN A 464 39.71 9.17 -2.60
C GLN A 464 38.63 9.84 -1.78
N VAL A 465 38.20 9.18 -0.72
CA VAL A 465 37.15 9.65 0.19
C VAL A 465 37.60 9.57 1.64
N THR A 466 37.35 10.62 2.40
CA THR A 466 37.59 10.66 3.85
C THR A 466 36.31 11.07 4.57
N TRP A 467 35.82 10.23 5.49
CA TRP A 467 34.62 10.53 6.25
C TRP A 467 34.97 11.31 7.51
N ILE A 468 34.63 12.60 7.56
CA ILE A 468 34.92 13.44 8.73
C ILE A 468 33.84 13.24 9.82
N GLY A 469 32.68 12.71 9.43
CA GLY A 469 31.55 12.39 10.30
C GLY A 469 30.27 13.08 9.85
N HIS A 470 29.13 12.52 10.22
CA HIS A 470 27.80 12.94 9.76
C HIS A 470 27.72 12.89 8.22
N ALA A 471 27.21 13.94 7.59
CA ALA A 471 27.26 14.14 6.14
C ALA A 471 28.54 14.83 5.65
N THR A 472 29.51 15.14 6.53
CA THR A 472 30.76 15.76 6.12
C THR A 472 31.74 14.76 5.54
N VAL A 473 31.91 14.80 4.22
CA VAL A 473 32.83 13.96 3.47
C VAL A 473 33.78 14.83 2.65
N LEU A 474 35.09 14.55 2.75
CA LEU A 474 36.11 15.09 1.87
C LEU A 474 36.35 14.10 0.72
N VAL A 475 36.10 14.52 -0.50
CA VAL A 475 36.30 13.76 -1.73
C VAL A 475 37.40 14.41 -2.55
N GLN A 476 38.39 13.63 -2.97
CA GLN A 476 39.49 14.08 -3.83
C GLN A 476 39.38 13.32 -5.15
N MET A 477 39.05 14.05 -6.22
CA MET A 477 38.83 13.49 -7.55
C MET A 477 39.18 14.51 -8.63
N ASP A 478 39.73 14.03 -9.75
CA ASP A 478 39.97 14.84 -10.95
C ASP A 478 40.67 16.20 -10.70
N GLY A 479 41.59 16.23 -9.72
CA GLY A 479 42.34 17.43 -9.33
C GLY A 479 41.58 18.44 -8.48
N LEU A 480 40.42 18.08 -7.93
CA LEU A 480 39.66 18.87 -6.96
C LEU A 480 39.60 18.20 -5.59
N ASN A 481 39.72 19.02 -4.53
CA ASN A 481 39.35 18.66 -3.17
C ASN A 481 37.96 19.24 -2.86
N ILE A 482 36.97 18.37 -2.71
CA ILE A 482 35.55 18.70 -2.58
C ILE A 482 35.08 18.32 -1.19
N LEU A 483 34.47 19.26 -0.47
CA LEU A 483 33.90 19.02 0.85
C LEU A 483 32.37 19.09 0.80
N THR A 484 31.69 18.13 1.37
CA THR A 484 30.21 18.09 1.45
C THR A 484 29.74 18.47 2.84
N ASP A 485 28.65 19.23 2.94
CA ASP A 485 27.94 19.60 4.18
C ASP A 485 28.84 19.71 5.43
N PRO A 486 29.80 20.66 5.46
CA PRO A 486 30.82 20.67 6.49
C PRO A 486 30.29 21.17 7.83
N VAL A 487 30.43 20.34 8.86
CA VAL A 487 30.12 20.68 10.26
C VAL A 487 31.27 20.30 11.19
N PHE A 488 32.07 21.30 11.52
CA PHE A 488 33.21 21.23 12.45
C PHE A 488 32.88 21.71 13.86
N ASN A 489 31.63 22.13 14.09
CA ASN A 489 31.19 22.50 15.42
C ASN A 489 30.84 21.26 16.27
N SER A 490 30.89 21.42 17.59
CA SER A 490 30.48 20.38 18.53
C SER A 490 28.96 20.28 18.70
N TYR A 491 28.22 21.31 18.31
CA TYR A 491 26.77 21.40 18.44
C TYR A 491 26.15 21.86 17.13
N CYS A 492 25.05 21.22 16.73
CA CYS A 492 24.20 21.68 15.64
C CYS A 492 22.91 22.28 16.22
N GLY A 493 22.73 23.60 16.09
CA GLY A 493 21.53 24.31 16.50
C GLY A 493 21.72 25.81 16.71
N MET A 494 20.62 26.54 16.90
CA MET A 494 20.61 28.01 17.02
C MET A 494 21.46 28.54 18.20
N THR A 495 21.53 27.79 19.30
CA THR A 495 22.39 28.11 20.45
C THR A 495 22.97 26.82 21.07
N ARG A 496 24.08 26.94 21.81
CA ARG A 496 24.67 25.82 22.56
C ARG A 496 23.73 25.19 23.61
N MET A 497 22.70 25.91 24.06
CA MET A 497 21.73 25.44 25.06
C MET A 497 20.59 24.61 24.44
N VAL A 498 20.35 24.74 23.14
CA VAL A 498 19.19 24.13 22.44
C VAL A 498 19.61 23.21 21.29
N GLY A 499 20.90 23.23 20.90
CA GLY A 499 21.45 22.39 19.83
C GLY A 499 21.85 20.98 20.28
N VAL A 500 21.87 20.04 19.33
CA VAL A 500 22.28 18.65 19.56
C VAL A 500 23.80 18.58 19.55
N LYS A 501 24.40 17.97 20.58
CA LYS A 501 25.85 17.77 20.68
C LYS A 501 26.26 16.51 19.91
N ARG A 502 27.36 16.57 19.15
CA ARG A 502 27.98 15.36 18.59
C ARG A 502 28.50 14.47 19.72
N TYR A 503 28.23 13.17 19.65
CA TYR A 503 28.75 12.20 20.62
C TYR A 503 30.08 11.59 20.19
N ARG A 504 30.52 11.81 18.94
CA ARG A 504 31.89 11.52 18.46
C ARG A 504 32.66 12.80 18.18
N PRO A 505 33.91 12.93 18.67
CA PRO A 505 34.74 14.10 18.37
C PRO A 505 35.08 14.17 16.88
N LEU A 506 35.55 15.35 16.45
CA LEU A 506 36.06 15.53 15.10
C LEU A 506 37.37 14.74 14.89
N PRO A 507 37.54 14.12 13.71
CA PRO A 507 38.81 13.55 13.27
C PRO A 507 39.95 14.57 13.08
N CYS A 508 39.60 15.78 12.67
CA CYS A 508 40.53 16.87 12.37
C CYS A 508 39.84 18.24 12.50
N THR A 509 40.63 19.31 12.62
CA THR A 509 40.13 20.70 12.58
C THR A 509 40.13 21.27 11.17
N VAL A 510 39.46 22.42 10.98
CA VAL A 510 39.51 23.17 9.71
C VAL A 510 40.94 23.51 9.31
N ASP A 511 41.82 23.82 10.26
CA ASP A 511 43.24 24.11 10.02
C ASP A 511 44.03 22.91 9.49
N GLU A 512 43.57 21.69 9.76
CA GLU A 512 44.22 20.46 9.32
C GLU A 512 43.74 19.94 7.96
N LEU A 513 42.71 20.56 7.38
CA LEU A 513 42.24 20.24 6.03
C LEU A 513 43.28 20.64 4.96
N PRO A 514 43.42 19.86 3.87
CA PRO A 514 44.16 20.30 2.68
C PRO A 514 43.47 21.52 2.04
N ASP A 515 44.09 22.12 1.02
CA ASP A 515 43.44 23.17 0.22
C ASP A 515 42.09 22.65 -0.30
N ILE A 516 40.99 23.37 -0.04
CA ILE A 516 39.64 23.01 -0.49
C ILE A 516 39.31 23.85 -1.71
N ASP A 517 38.98 23.19 -2.82
CA ASP A 517 38.59 23.86 -4.06
C ASP A 517 37.09 24.15 -4.10
N ALA A 518 36.27 23.19 -3.64
CA ALA A 518 34.81 23.28 -3.71
C ALA A 518 34.15 22.81 -2.41
N VAL A 519 33.06 23.47 -2.04
CA VAL A 519 32.16 23.01 -0.98
C VAL A 519 30.75 22.86 -1.55
N CYS A 520 30.13 21.70 -1.34
CA CYS A 520 28.76 21.41 -1.75
C CYS A 520 27.84 21.38 -0.53
N ILE A 521 26.80 22.22 -0.55
CA ILE A 521 25.75 22.25 0.46
C ILE A 521 24.49 21.59 -0.10
N SER A 522 23.97 20.56 0.57
CA SER A 522 22.72 19.89 0.15
C SER A 522 21.49 20.69 0.52
N HIS A 523 21.44 21.22 1.75
CA HIS A 523 20.30 21.95 2.32
C HIS A 523 20.73 22.76 3.55
N ASN A 524 19.81 23.55 4.12
CA ASN A 524 20.17 24.58 5.10
C ASN A 524 20.01 24.17 6.59
N HIS A 525 19.81 22.89 6.94
CA HIS A 525 19.71 22.50 8.35
C HIS A 525 21.03 22.68 9.11
N TYR A 526 20.95 22.79 10.44
CA TYR A 526 22.10 23.17 11.28
C TYR A 526 23.22 22.13 11.31
N ASP A 527 22.89 20.87 11.07
CA ASP A 527 23.81 19.73 11.00
C ASP A 527 24.38 19.50 9.60
N HIS A 528 23.98 20.31 8.60
CA HIS A 528 24.53 20.30 7.24
C HIS A 528 25.14 21.66 6.82
N LEU A 529 24.69 22.75 7.45
CA LEU A 529 25.19 24.12 7.23
C LEU A 529 25.45 24.80 8.58
N ASP A 530 26.69 24.66 9.07
CA ASP A 530 27.14 25.30 10.31
C ASP A 530 27.84 26.63 10.04
N HIS A 531 27.33 27.71 10.64
CA HIS A 531 27.82 29.07 10.44
C HIS A 531 29.30 29.22 10.83
N THR A 532 29.69 28.67 11.98
CA THR A 532 31.08 28.77 12.46
C THR A 532 32.03 28.09 11.48
N THR A 533 31.68 26.90 11.01
CA THR A 533 32.44 26.14 10.03
C THR A 533 32.59 26.90 8.72
N VAL A 534 31.50 27.51 8.21
CA VAL A 534 31.55 28.33 6.98
C VAL A 534 32.48 29.52 7.15
N CYS A 535 32.37 30.26 8.26
CA CYS A 535 33.26 31.38 8.55
C CYS A 535 34.72 30.96 8.72
N ASP A 536 35.00 29.83 9.38
CA ASP A 536 36.36 29.33 9.58
C ASP A 536 36.99 28.85 8.27
N LEU A 537 36.23 28.15 7.42
CA LEU A 537 36.66 27.76 6.07
C LEU A 537 36.94 29.00 5.22
N ASN A 538 36.02 29.97 5.20
CA ASN A 538 36.18 31.20 4.44
C ASN A 538 37.36 32.03 4.95
N LYS A 539 37.59 32.08 6.27
CA LYS A 539 38.76 32.75 6.86
C LYS A 539 40.07 32.08 6.47
N LYS A 540 40.12 30.74 6.42
CA LYS A 540 41.33 29.98 6.09
C LYS A 540 41.65 30.04 4.60
N PHE A 541 40.67 29.82 3.73
CA PHE A 541 40.89 29.61 2.30
C PHE A 541 40.45 30.79 1.42
N GLY A 542 39.57 31.66 1.91
CA GLY A 542 39.04 32.81 1.19
C GLY A 542 38.45 32.44 -0.15
N ASN A 543 38.74 33.26 -1.16
CA ASN A 543 38.22 33.12 -2.53
C ASN A 543 38.77 31.90 -3.28
N LYS A 544 39.62 31.06 -2.67
CA LYS A 544 39.99 29.79 -3.30
C LYS A 544 38.81 28.81 -3.35
N ILE A 545 37.92 28.85 -2.35
CA ILE A 545 36.76 27.97 -2.28
C ILE A 545 35.66 28.48 -3.20
N HIS A 546 35.12 27.59 -4.03
CA HIS A 546 33.85 27.78 -4.71
C HIS A 546 32.73 27.06 -3.94
N TRP A 547 31.75 27.84 -3.48
CA TRP A 547 30.62 27.33 -2.72
C TRP A 547 29.47 27.02 -3.66
N TYR A 548 29.14 25.74 -3.82
CA TYR A 548 28.01 25.26 -4.59
C TYR A 548 26.84 25.04 -3.63
N VAL A 549 25.79 25.85 -3.77
CA VAL A 549 24.70 25.92 -2.81
C VAL A 549 23.33 25.85 -3.48
N PRO A 550 22.29 25.39 -2.75
CA PRO A 550 20.93 25.37 -3.28
C PRO A 550 20.39 26.79 -3.47
N MET A 551 19.45 26.94 -4.40
CA MET A 551 18.74 28.19 -4.63
C MET A 551 18.09 28.75 -3.35
N GLY A 552 18.33 30.04 -3.06
CA GLY A 552 17.88 30.77 -1.88
C GLY A 552 18.96 31.01 -0.82
N LEU A 553 20.17 30.45 -0.96
CA LEU A 553 21.24 30.53 0.04
C LEU A 553 22.31 31.58 -0.26
N HIS A 554 22.34 32.18 -1.46
CA HIS A 554 23.40 33.12 -1.87
C HIS A 554 23.60 34.24 -0.84
N LYS A 555 22.52 34.92 -0.43
CA LYS A 555 22.60 36.01 0.55
C LYS A 555 23.21 35.55 1.88
N TRP A 556 22.82 34.38 2.38
CA TRP A 556 23.31 33.86 3.66
C TRP A 556 24.81 33.58 3.60
N MET A 557 25.30 33.04 2.47
CA MET A 557 26.72 32.81 2.23
C MET A 557 27.50 34.13 2.14
N SER A 558 26.97 35.13 1.41
CA SER A 558 27.58 36.45 1.33
C SER A 558 27.65 37.15 2.69
N ASP A 559 26.61 37.02 3.52
CA ASP A 559 26.58 37.56 4.88
C ASP A 559 27.65 36.88 5.79
N CYS A 560 28.07 35.65 5.48
CA CYS A 560 29.20 34.96 6.12
C CYS A 560 30.58 35.37 5.56
N GLY A 561 30.61 36.25 4.56
CA GLY A 561 31.82 36.74 3.89
C GLY A 561 32.28 35.89 2.70
N CYS A 562 31.49 34.93 2.23
CA CYS A 562 31.84 34.10 1.08
C CYS A 562 31.58 34.86 -0.23
N GLU A 563 32.60 35.00 -1.08
CA GLU A 563 32.51 35.76 -2.35
C GLU A 563 32.19 34.84 -3.55
N ASN A 564 32.84 33.69 -3.65
CA ASN A 564 32.69 32.75 -4.78
C ASN A 564 31.57 31.75 -4.53
N VAL A 565 30.31 32.21 -4.66
CA VAL A 565 29.11 31.41 -4.41
C VAL A 565 28.35 31.16 -5.71
N VAL A 566 28.13 29.89 -6.03
CA VAL A 566 27.33 29.42 -7.16
C VAL A 566 26.03 28.85 -6.62
N GLU A 567 24.94 29.54 -6.92
CA GLU A 567 23.59 29.16 -6.50
C GLU A 567 22.88 28.40 -7.63
N LEU A 568 22.42 27.17 -7.37
CA LEU A 568 21.84 26.30 -8.38
C LEU A 568 20.45 25.79 -7.98
N GLN A 569 19.56 25.68 -8.97
CA GLN A 569 18.34 24.88 -8.88
C GLN A 569 18.59 23.47 -9.43
N TRP A 570 17.60 22.58 -9.28
CA TRP A 570 17.70 21.22 -9.79
C TRP A 570 17.99 21.18 -11.29
N TRP A 571 18.83 20.23 -11.66
CA TRP A 571 19.36 19.96 -12.99
C TRP A 571 20.25 21.06 -13.58
N ASN A 572 20.42 22.19 -12.90
CA ASN A 572 21.42 23.16 -13.31
C ASN A 572 22.82 22.60 -13.05
N GLU A 573 23.69 22.81 -14.02
CA GLU A 573 25.08 22.36 -14.01
C GLU A 573 26.01 23.56 -14.04
N HIS A 574 27.10 23.50 -13.28
CA HIS A 574 28.14 24.51 -13.31
C HIS A 574 29.52 23.86 -13.31
N SER A 575 30.37 24.24 -14.26
CA SER A 575 31.75 23.77 -14.35
C SER A 575 32.64 24.53 -13.36
N HIS A 576 33.53 23.83 -12.68
CA HIS A 576 34.48 24.48 -11.77
C HIS A 576 35.46 25.38 -12.54
N PRO A 577 35.66 26.65 -12.12
CA PRO A 577 36.44 27.64 -12.91
C PRO A 577 37.95 27.39 -12.91
N LYS A 578 38.45 26.43 -12.12
CA LYS A 578 39.84 25.94 -12.17
C LYS A 578 40.22 25.35 -13.53
N PHE A 579 39.24 24.91 -14.32
CA PHE A 579 39.44 24.32 -15.63
C PHE A 579 39.03 25.28 -16.74
N THR A 580 39.96 25.58 -17.65
CA THR A 580 39.72 26.43 -18.84
C THR A 580 39.19 25.66 -20.04
N ASP A 581 39.43 24.34 -20.06
CA ASP A 581 38.97 23.41 -21.08
C ASP A 581 37.68 22.73 -20.61
N GLN A 582 36.57 22.95 -21.31
CA GLN A 582 35.26 22.41 -20.92
C GLN A 582 35.20 20.89 -20.94
N ASP A 583 36.01 20.24 -21.79
CA ASP A 583 36.04 18.77 -21.90
C ASP A 583 36.83 18.11 -20.75
N LYS A 584 37.58 18.92 -19.98
CA LYS A 584 38.33 18.48 -18.79
C LYS A 584 37.76 19.04 -17.49
N ALA A 585 36.69 19.81 -17.56
CA ALA A 585 36.11 20.47 -16.42
C ALA A 585 35.29 19.50 -15.56
N VAL A 586 35.48 19.56 -14.25
CA VAL A 586 34.57 18.90 -13.30
C VAL A 586 33.28 19.73 -13.20
N LYS A 587 32.15 19.12 -13.53
CA LYS A 587 30.81 19.73 -13.49
C LYS A 587 30.09 19.38 -12.21
N PHE A 588 29.44 20.37 -11.62
CA PHE A 588 28.61 20.25 -10.44
C PHE A 588 27.16 20.40 -10.86
N ALA A 589 26.40 19.31 -10.84
CA ALA A 589 24.96 19.32 -11.11
C ALA A 589 24.19 19.21 -9.79
N PHE A 590 23.39 20.23 -9.49
CA PHE A 590 22.49 20.14 -8.34
C PHE A 590 21.29 19.29 -8.74
N THR A 591 21.07 18.18 -8.08
CA THR A 591 20.06 17.17 -8.46
C THR A 591 18.98 17.07 -7.37
N PRO A 592 17.78 16.56 -7.68
CA PRO A 592 16.70 16.58 -6.71
C PRO A 592 16.83 15.52 -5.61
N ALA A 593 16.30 15.84 -4.43
CA ALA A 593 16.15 14.95 -3.28
C ALA A 593 14.80 15.21 -2.56
N GLN A 594 14.33 14.26 -1.76
CA GLN A 594 13.07 14.38 -1.01
C GLN A 594 13.35 14.83 0.44
N HIS A 595 13.43 16.14 0.66
CA HIS A 595 13.71 16.73 1.98
C HIS A 595 13.06 18.11 2.12
N TRP A 596 13.52 18.92 3.09
CA TRP A 596 13.00 20.26 3.38
C TRP A 596 14.12 21.16 3.95
N CYS A 597 13.83 22.45 4.17
CA CYS A 597 14.77 23.44 4.67
C CYS A 597 14.14 24.31 5.76
N ARG A 598 14.83 24.53 6.89
CA ARG A 598 14.45 25.50 7.91
C ARG A 598 15.60 25.81 8.88
N ARG A 599 15.78 27.08 9.23
CA ARG A 599 16.71 27.51 10.31
C ARG A 599 16.02 28.35 11.38
N GLY A 600 15.02 29.13 11.01
CA GLY A 600 14.27 30.03 11.88
C GLY A 600 12.80 29.67 12.03
N ILE A 601 12.03 30.60 12.59
CA ILE A 601 10.60 30.39 12.87
C ILE A 601 9.75 30.60 11.61
N ASN A 602 10.18 31.48 10.69
CA ASN A 602 9.41 31.93 9.51
C ASN A 602 10.20 31.79 8.18
N ASP A 603 11.07 30.80 8.06
CA ASP A 603 11.91 30.57 6.88
C ASP A 603 11.75 29.18 6.26
N ASN A 604 10.70 28.45 6.64
CA ASN A 604 10.41 27.11 6.14
C ASN A 604 10.40 27.10 4.61
N ASN A 605 11.24 26.23 4.03
CA ASN A 605 11.43 25.99 2.61
C ASN A 605 11.69 27.25 1.77
N LYS A 606 12.20 28.35 2.35
CA LYS A 606 12.63 29.52 1.56
C LYS A 606 13.92 29.28 0.76
N VAL A 607 14.64 28.22 1.12
CA VAL A 607 15.83 27.71 0.44
C VAL A 607 15.52 26.31 -0.07
N LEU A 608 16.03 25.98 -1.26
CA LEU A 608 15.90 24.67 -1.86
C LEU A 608 16.78 23.63 -1.14
N TRP A 609 16.51 22.35 -1.34
CA TRP A 609 17.31 21.20 -0.90
C TRP A 609 17.57 20.28 -2.10
N GLY A 610 18.56 19.39 -2.00
CA GLY A 610 18.86 18.48 -3.09
C GLY A 610 20.09 17.63 -2.84
N SER A 611 20.40 16.81 -3.83
CA SER A 611 21.63 16.02 -3.95
C SER A 611 22.62 16.69 -4.92
N TRP A 612 23.86 16.22 -4.97
CA TRP A 612 24.87 16.68 -5.91
C TRP A 612 25.36 15.53 -6.79
N SER A 613 25.31 15.72 -8.10
CA SER A 613 25.98 14.86 -9.08
C SER A 613 27.22 15.60 -9.57
N ILE A 614 28.41 15.10 -9.22
CA ILE A 614 29.70 15.71 -9.56
C ILE A 614 30.38 14.87 -10.63
N ILE A 615 30.55 15.45 -11.81
CA ILE A 615 30.93 14.75 -13.04
C ILE A 615 32.30 15.26 -13.49
N GLY A 616 33.34 14.49 -13.21
CA GLY A 616 34.70 14.72 -13.69
C GLY A 616 34.99 13.99 -15.01
N PRO A 617 36.14 14.27 -15.63
CA PRO A 617 36.59 13.59 -16.83
C PRO A 617 36.94 12.11 -16.59
N GLN A 618 37.41 11.74 -15.39
CA GLN A 618 37.71 10.34 -15.05
C GLN A 618 36.71 9.74 -14.07
N HIS A 619 36.24 10.50 -13.08
CA HIS A 619 35.41 9.98 -12.00
C HIS A 619 34.06 10.71 -11.89
N ARG A 620 33.06 10.02 -11.34
CA ARG A 620 31.73 10.57 -11.02
C ARG A 620 31.37 10.28 -9.57
N PHE A 621 31.00 11.32 -8.83
CA PHE A 621 30.60 11.23 -7.43
C PHE A 621 29.16 11.72 -7.22
N PHE A 622 28.35 10.94 -6.50
CA PHE A 622 27.00 11.33 -6.09
C PHE A 622 26.95 11.59 -4.58
N PHE A 623 26.38 12.71 -4.17
CA PHE A 623 26.13 13.02 -2.77
C PHE A 623 24.64 13.23 -2.56
N ALA A 624 23.99 12.33 -1.82
CA ALA A 624 22.53 12.31 -1.71
C ALA A 624 21.97 13.48 -0.89
N GLY A 625 22.76 14.09 0.00
CA GLY A 625 22.23 14.94 1.07
C GLY A 625 21.33 14.15 2.02
N ASP A 626 20.45 14.85 2.73
CA ASP A 626 19.34 14.19 3.41
C ASP A 626 18.16 14.02 2.46
N THR A 627 17.53 12.85 2.55
CA THR A 627 16.45 12.49 1.65
C THR A 627 15.63 11.33 2.19
N GLY A 628 14.32 11.36 1.97
CA GLY A 628 13.48 10.17 1.89
C GLY A 628 13.63 9.48 0.52
N TYR A 629 13.13 8.24 0.38
CA TYR A 629 13.22 7.54 -0.90
C TYR A 629 12.16 8.02 -1.89
N CYS A 630 12.60 8.38 -3.09
CA CYS A 630 11.76 8.79 -4.21
C CYS A 630 12.30 8.27 -5.55
N HIS A 631 11.44 8.16 -6.56
CA HIS A 631 11.79 7.57 -7.85
C HIS A 631 12.81 8.38 -8.66
N ILE A 632 13.10 9.63 -8.26
CA ILE A 632 13.99 10.54 -8.98
C ILE A 632 15.43 10.03 -9.06
N PHE A 633 15.86 9.19 -8.11
CA PHE A 633 17.19 8.60 -8.11
C PHE A 633 17.46 7.75 -9.36
N LYS A 634 16.41 7.12 -9.93
CA LYS A 634 16.52 6.39 -11.21
C LYS A 634 16.81 7.33 -12.38
N GLN A 635 16.20 8.50 -12.39
CA GLN A 635 16.45 9.52 -13.42
C GLN A 635 17.86 10.10 -13.28
N ILE A 636 18.31 10.34 -12.04
CA ILE A 636 19.69 10.78 -11.75
C ILE A 636 20.69 9.73 -12.25
N GLY A 637 20.48 8.45 -11.92
CA GLY A 637 21.33 7.36 -12.40
C GLY A 637 21.31 7.21 -13.92
N LYS A 638 20.17 7.42 -14.56
CA LYS A 638 20.07 7.39 -16.03
C LYS A 638 20.79 8.58 -16.69
N ARG A 639 20.67 9.78 -16.13
CA ARG A 639 21.23 11.01 -16.70
C ARG A 639 22.74 11.12 -16.48
N TYR A 640 23.19 10.79 -15.28
CA TYR A 640 24.55 11.06 -14.82
C TYR A 640 25.33 9.81 -14.44
N GLY A 641 24.66 8.68 -14.21
CA GLY A 641 25.30 7.43 -13.87
C GLY A 641 26.00 6.76 -15.07
N PRO A 642 26.71 5.65 -14.82
CA PRO A 642 27.00 5.10 -13.50
C PRO A 642 27.96 6.00 -12.70
N PHE A 643 27.80 6.03 -11.37
CA PHE A 643 28.72 6.76 -10.48
C PHE A 643 29.81 5.84 -9.95
N ASP A 644 31.02 6.34 -9.79
CA ASP A 644 32.12 5.60 -9.16
C ASP A 644 31.92 5.48 -7.66
N LEU A 645 31.49 6.58 -7.02
CA LEU A 645 31.19 6.63 -5.60
C LEU A 645 29.89 7.39 -5.34
N ALA A 646 29.07 6.91 -4.41
CA ALA A 646 27.97 7.66 -3.83
C ALA A 646 28.12 7.77 -2.30
N ALA A 647 27.78 8.92 -1.72
CA ALA A 647 27.62 9.09 -0.29
C ALA A 647 26.12 9.21 0.02
N ILE A 648 25.57 8.22 0.73
CA ILE A 648 24.11 8.03 0.93
C ILE A 648 23.82 7.94 2.44
N PRO A 649 22.85 8.69 2.98
CA PRO A 649 22.51 8.63 4.39
C PRO A 649 21.93 7.26 4.76
N ILE A 650 22.25 6.78 5.95
CA ILE A 650 21.71 5.51 6.49
C ILE A 650 21.15 5.66 7.92
N GLY A 651 21.20 6.87 8.49
CA GLY A 651 20.74 7.18 9.85
C GLY A 651 19.62 8.22 9.86
N ALA A 652 19.11 8.51 11.06
CA ALA A 652 17.91 9.31 11.31
C ALA A 652 16.60 8.80 10.70
N TYR A 653 16.43 7.49 10.67
CA TYR A 653 15.23 6.90 10.07
C TYR A 653 14.15 6.51 11.09
N ALA A 654 14.40 6.51 12.40
CA ALA A 654 13.39 6.10 13.37
C ALA A 654 12.72 7.28 14.10
N PRO A 655 11.39 7.28 14.27
CA PRO A 655 10.45 6.22 13.89
C PRO A 655 10.03 6.34 12.41
N ARG A 656 9.93 5.22 11.69
CA ARG A 656 9.67 5.21 10.23
C ARG A 656 8.41 5.98 9.84
N GLY A 657 7.33 5.88 10.62
CA GLY A 657 6.08 6.61 10.35
C GLY A 657 6.20 8.15 10.34
N LEU A 658 7.29 8.72 10.86
CA LEU A 658 7.61 10.15 10.79
C LEU A 658 8.78 10.43 9.85
N MET A 659 9.86 9.64 9.93
CA MET A 659 11.10 9.96 9.24
C MET A 659 11.12 9.53 7.77
N GLN A 660 10.29 8.56 7.33
CA GLN A 660 10.34 8.01 5.96
C GLN A 660 10.16 9.03 4.82
N PHE A 661 9.51 10.17 5.10
CA PHE A 661 9.29 11.22 4.11
C PHE A 661 10.53 12.09 3.87
N GLN A 662 11.50 12.06 4.78
CA GLN A 662 12.63 13.00 4.84
C GLN A 662 13.99 12.32 5.05
N HIS A 663 14.02 11.08 5.56
CA HIS A 663 15.21 10.28 5.76
C HIS A 663 14.96 8.82 5.37
N VAL A 664 15.86 8.29 4.55
CA VAL A 664 15.90 6.87 4.19
C VAL A 664 16.38 6.01 5.34
N ASP A 665 15.85 4.78 5.42
CA ASP A 665 16.47 3.72 6.20
C ASP A 665 17.57 3.01 5.39
N PRO A 666 18.37 2.11 5.99
CA PRO A 666 19.43 1.41 5.27
C PRO A 666 18.95 0.55 4.09
N GLN A 667 17.68 0.13 4.07
CA GLN A 667 17.13 -0.61 2.94
C GLN A 667 16.88 0.30 1.75
N GLU A 668 16.20 1.43 1.99
CA GLU A 668 15.97 2.47 1.00
C GLU A 668 17.30 3.08 0.50
N ALA A 669 18.31 3.20 1.36
CA ALA A 669 19.65 3.64 0.96
C ALA A 669 20.27 2.69 -0.09
N VAL A 670 20.10 1.36 0.06
CA VAL A 670 20.56 0.39 -0.93
C VAL A 670 19.77 0.50 -2.24
N GLU A 671 18.48 0.83 -2.18
CA GLU A 671 17.70 1.14 -3.38
C GLU A 671 18.24 2.39 -4.10
N ILE A 672 18.63 3.44 -3.38
CA ILE A 672 19.30 4.61 -3.97
C ILE A 672 20.62 4.21 -4.64
N HIS A 673 21.44 3.37 -3.98
CA HIS A 673 22.70 2.86 -4.55
C HIS A 673 22.50 2.18 -5.91
N GLU A 674 21.46 1.37 -6.04
CA GLU A 674 21.08 0.70 -7.28
C GLU A 674 20.53 1.68 -8.33
N ASP A 675 19.60 2.56 -7.92
CA ASP A 675 18.89 3.48 -8.81
C ASP A 675 19.81 4.54 -9.41
N VAL A 676 20.75 5.08 -8.62
CA VAL A 676 21.79 5.98 -9.14
C VAL A 676 22.87 5.24 -9.92
N GLN A 677 22.84 3.92 -9.96
CA GLN A 677 23.85 3.08 -10.62
C GLN A 677 25.26 3.34 -10.05
N SER A 678 25.39 3.45 -8.73
CA SER A 678 26.68 3.66 -8.07
C SER A 678 27.49 2.37 -7.95
N ASN A 679 28.78 2.39 -8.26
CA ASN A 679 29.67 1.22 -8.11
C ASN A 679 30.07 0.98 -6.65
N PHE A 680 30.34 2.06 -5.93
CA PHE A 680 30.68 2.03 -4.50
C PHE A 680 29.83 3.05 -3.74
N SER A 681 29.33 2.72 -2.57
CA SER A 681 28.62 3.67 -1.72
C SER A 681 29.16 3.70 -0.30
N LEU A 682 29.23 4.91 0.25
CA LEU A 682 29.60 5.20 1.62
C LEU A 682 28.37 5.60 2.41
N GLY A 683 28.08 4.88 3.50
CA GLY A 683 26.99 5.23 4.42
C GLY A 683 27.35 6.44 5.28
N ILE A 684 26.60 7.53 5.16
CA ILE A 684 26.81 8.81 5.88
C ILE A 684 25.64 9.12 6.84
N HIS A 685 25.64 10.32 7.44
CA HIS A 685 24.64 10.85 8.40
C HIS A 685 24.64 10.17 9.79
N TRP A 686 24.90 8.86 9.86
CA TRP A 686 24.86 8.10 11.10
C TRP A 686 26.11 8.29 12.00
N GLY A 687 26.07 7.74 13.21
CA GLY A 687 27.25 7.56 14.08
C GLY A 687 27.87 8.83 14.66
N THR A 688 27.24 10.00 14.51
CA THR A 688 27.85 11.30 14.86
C THR A 688 26.98 12.15 15.78
N PHE A 689 25.73 12.42 15.39
CA PHE A 689 24.72 13.12 16.18
C PHE A 689 23.55 12.18 16.49
N ASN A 690 22.84 12.43 17.59
CA ASN A 690 21.62 11.70 17.94
C ASN A 690 20.41 12.52 17.49
N LEU A 691 19.90 12.23 16.30
CA LEU A 691 18.86 13.01 15.61
C LEU A 691 17.50 12.30 15.57
N SER A 692 17.41 11.09 16.14
CA SER A 692 16.30 10.15 15.91
C SER A 692 16.27 9.05 16.99
N TYR A 693 15.41 8.02 16.83
CA TYR A 693 15.18 7.00 17.86
C TYR A 693 15.88 5.65 17.66
N GLU A 694 16.59 5.43 16.55
CA GLU A 694 17.33 4.18 16.35
C GLU A 694 18.55 4.11 17.26
N HIS A 695 19.00 2.89 17.58
CA HIS A 695 20.25 2.76 18.30
C HIS A 695 21.41 3.15 17.38
N TYR A 696 22.43 3.84 17.89
CA TYR A 696 23.51 4.41 17.07
C TYR A 696 24.33 3.39 16.25
N LEU A 697 24.23 2.09 16.58
CA LEU A 697 24.84 0.97 15.84
C LEU A 697 23.86 0.19 14.94
N ASP A 698 22.57 0.52 14.95
CA ASP A 698 21.58 -0.14 14.08
C ASP A 698 21.82 0.17 12.59
N PRO A 699 22.14 1.41 12.16
CA PRO A 699 22.36 1.75 10.76
C PRO A 699 23.34 0.83 9.99
N PRO A 700 24.59 0.59 10.44
CA PRO A 700 25.52 -0.29 9.73
C PRO A 700 25.10 -1.76 9.78
N LYS A 701 24.41 -2.20 10.85
CA LYS A 701 23.92 -3.59 10.97
C LYS A 701 22.79 -3.86 9.99
N GLU A 702 21.83 -2.95 9.90
CA GLU A 702 20.71 -3.04 8.98
C GLU A 702 21.15 -2.86 7.53
N LEU A 703 22.15 -2.02 7.25
CA LEU A 703 22.80 -1.92 5.95
C LEU A 703 23.41 -3.26 5.55
N SER A 704 24.27 -3.82 6.41
CA SER A 704 24.95 -5.09 6.15
C SER A 704 23.93 -6.22 5.91
N ALA A 705 22.92 -6.36 6.77
CA ALA A 705 21.87 -7.35 6.61
C ALA A 705 21.03 -7.17 5.32
N THR A 706 20.90 -5.95 4.82
CA THR A 706 20.16 -5.69 3.57
C THR A 706 20.99 -6.01 2.34
N LEU A 707 22.29 -5.69 2.36
CA LEU A 707 23.22 -6.06 1.29
C LEU A 707 23.33 -7.58 1.16
N ASP A 708 23.45 -8.29 2.29
CA ASP A 708 23.46 -9.76 2.30
C ASP A 708 22.16 -10.32 1.71
N ARG A 709 21.01 -9.75 2.07
CA ARG A 709 19.68 -10.16 1.56
C ARG A 709 19.53 -9.94 0.04
N LYS A 710 20.12 -8.87 -0.49
CA LYS A 710 20.08 -8.54 -1.92
C LYS A 710 21.22 -9.18 -2.73
N GLY A 711 22.16 -9.87 -2.07
CA GLY A 711 23.34 -10.44 -2.73
C GLY A 711 24.31 -9.38 -3.26
N ILE A 712 24.27 -8.15 -2.72
CA ILE A 712 25.20 -7.08 -3.08
C ILE A 712 26.45 -7.24 -2.20
N PRO A 713 27.67 -7.30 -2.76
CA PRO A 713 28.87 -7.44 -1.96
C PRO A 713 29.01 -6.30 -0.95
N GLN A 714 29.33 -6.64 0.30
CA GLN A 714 29.60 -5.65 1.38
C GLN A 714 30.70 -4.63 0.99
N THR A 715 31.58 -4.99 0.04
CA THR A 715 32.59 -4.09 -0.49
C THR A 715 32.02 -2.96 -1.36
N GLU A 716 30.82 -3.13 -1.94
CA GLU A 716 30.16 -2.17 -2.83
C GLU A 716 29.32 -1.14 -2.09
N PHE A 717 28.83 -1.42 -0.88
CA PHE A 717 28.25 -0.41 -0.01
C PHE A 717 28.62 -0.70 1.43
N HIS A 718 29.38 0.17 2.06
CA HIS A 718 29.77 0.00 3.46
C HIS A 718 29.99 1.35 4.14
N THR A 719 30.18 1.28 5.45
CA THR A 719 30.63 2.41 6.26
C THR A 719 32.14 2.34 6.48
N ILE A 720 32.78 3.49 6.69
CA ILE A 720 34.16 3.57 7.19
C ILE A 720 34.16 4.22 8.57
N LYS A 721 35.30 4.24 9.27
CA LYS A 721 35.42 4.90 10.58
C LYS A 721 35.51 6.42 10.42
N HIS A 722 35.15 7.17 11.46
CA HIS A 722 35.41 8.61 11.50
C HIS A 722 36.90 8.89 11.29
N GLY A 723 37.23 9.72 10.31
CA GLY A 723 38.60 10.07 9.92
C GLY A 723 39.31 9.04 9.04
N GLU A 724 38.68 7.92 8.72
CA GLU A 724 39.23 6.94 7.80
C GLU A 724 39.21 7.48 6.36
N THR A 725 40.28 7.19 5.63
CA THR A 725 40.46 7.54 4.23
C THR A 725 40.49 6.27 3.40
N LYS A 726 39.65 6.18 2.37
CA LYS A 726 39.64 5.09 1.39
C LYS A 726 39.96 5.60 0.00
N VAL A 727 40.77 4.83 -0.72
CA VAL A 727 41.07 5.04 -2.14
C VAL A 727 40.30 4.00 -2.96
N ILE A 728 39.58 4.47 -3.97
CA ILE A 728 38.86 3.65 -4.94
C ILE A 728 39.73 3.61 -6.20
N SER A 729 40.30 2.44 -6.50
CA SER A 729 41.16 2.26 -7.66
C SER A 729 40.34 1.97 -8.92
N SER A 730 40.84 2.41 -10.08
CA SER A 730 40.22 2.18 -11.38
C SER A 730 40.06 0.70 -11.74
N GLU A 731 40.92 -0.18 -11.20
CA GLU A 731 40.81 -1.64 -11.36
C GLU A 731 39.61 -2.20 -10.60
N VAL A 732 39.37 -1.72 -9.38
CA VAL A 732 38.23 -2.12 -8.54
C VAL A 732 36.90 -1.64 -9.14
N THR A 733 36.88 -0.44 -9.73
CA THR A 733 35.75 0.07 -10.52
C THR A 733 35.45 -0.80 -11.75
N LYS A 734 36.48 -1.17 -12.55
CA LYS A 734 36.31 -2.04 -13.73
C LYS A 734 35.76 -3.41 -13.36
N GLN A 735 36.21 -3.99 -12.25
CA GLN A 735 35.70 -5.27 -11.74
C GLN A 735 34.23 -5.19 -11.28
N ALA A 736 33.80 -4.06 -10.69
CA ALA A 736 32.41 -3.84 -10.31
C ALA A 736 31.50 -3.64 -11.56
N GLN A 737 31.94 -2.82 -12.53
CA GLN A 737 31.23 -2.58 -13.79
C GLN A 737 31.09 -3.84 -14.65
N ALA A 738 32.12 -4.70 -14.70
CA ALA A 738 32.09 -5.97 -15.41
C ALA A 738 31.07 -6.95 -14.78
N ARG A 739 30.99 -6.99 -13.45
CA ARG A 739 29.99 -7.83 -12.74
C ARG A 739 28.57 -7.36 -12.98
N ARG A 740 28.29 -6.04 -12.95
CA ARG A 740 26.97 -5.50 -13.29
C ARG A 740 26.54 -5.80 -14.73
N SER A 741 27.44 -5.64 -15.70
CA SER A 741 27.16 -6.00 -17.10
C SER A 741 26.87 -7.51 -17.27
N ALA A 742 27.52 -8.38 -16.50
CA ALA A 742 27.24 -9.82 -16.51
C ALA A 742 25.84 -10.14 -15.94
N VAL A 743 25.42 -9.46 -14.86
CA VAL A 743 24.09 -9.63 -14.24
C VAL A 743 22.96 -9.20 -15.19
N THR A 744 23.11 -8.11 -15.95
CA THR A 744 22.08 -7.65 -16.92
C THR A 744 21.83 -8.65 -18.06
N THR A 745 22.86 -9.42 -18.44
CA THR A 745 22.79 -10.41 -19.53
C THR A 745 22.35 -11.81 -19.06
N ALA A 746 22.40 -12.08 -17.75
CA ALA A 746 22.08 -13.38 -17.13
C ALA A 746 20.66 -13.48 -16.54
N THR A 747 19.83 -12.44 -16.69
CA THR A 747 18.49 -12.35 -16.08
C THR A 747 17.44 -13.34 -16.61
N SER A 748 17.75 -14.14 -17.64
CA SER A 748 16.87 -15.22 -18.14
C SER A 748 17.27 -16.63 -17.67
N ILE A 749 18.47 -16.83 -17.11
CA ILE A 749 18.98 -18.17 -16.76
C ILE A 749 19.31 -18.29 -15.25
N GLU A 750 19.62 -17.20 -14.54
CA GLU A 750 19.98 -17.27 -13.12
C GLU A 750 18.81 -17.22 -12.13
N ARG A 751 17.56 -17.08 -12.59
CA ARG A 751 16.38 -17.33 -11.74
C ARG A 751 16.30 -18.78 -11.25
N GLU A 752 17.03 -19.71 -11.85
CA GLU A 752 17.19 -21.09 -11.35
C GLU A 752 18.35 -21.27 -10.35
N ASN A 753 19.33 -20.34 -10.29
CA ASN A 753 20.56 -20.51 -9.51
C ASN A 753 20.66 -19.65 -8.24
N ALA A 754 19.65 -18.84 -7.89
CA ALA A 754 19.51 -18.17 -6.59
C ALA A 754 19.20 -19.16 -5.42
N LYS A 755 19.68 -20.40 -5.53
CA LYS A 755 19.51 -21.50 -4.58
C LYS A 755 20.72 -21.70 -3.65
N LEU A 756 21.73 -20.83 -3.74
CA LEU A 756 23.00 -20.99 -3.06
C LEU A 756 23.38 -19.66 -2.40
N PHE A 757 22.83 -19.36 -1.22
CA PHE A 757 23.43 -18.59 -0.11
C PHE A 757 22.37 -18.38 1.00
N TYR A 758 21.90 -19.49 1.57
CA TYR A 758 21.40 -19.56 2.95
C TYR A 758 22.08 -20.76 3.60
N ASP A 759 23.40 -20.72 3.65
CA ASP A 759 24.17 -21.63 4.50
C ASP A 759 24.27 -21.02 5.91
N SER A 760 23.13 -20.94 6.59
CA SER A 760 23.16 -21.27 8.00
C SER A 760 22.65 -22.71 8.09
N THR A 761 23.58 -23.65 8.10
CA THR A 761 23.34 -25.08 8.40
C THR A 761 22.68 -25.33 9.76
N GLU A 762 22.37 -24.29 10.54
CA GLU A 762 21.69 -24.39 11.82
C GLU A 762 20.19 -24.09 11.73
N TYR A 763 19.39 -25.15 11.90
CA TYR A 763 17.95 -25.05 12.14
C TYR A 763 17.68 -24.26 13.44
N PRO A 764 16.81 -23.24 13.43
CA PRO A 764 16.61 -22.36 14.58
C PRO A 764 15.94 -23.11 15.74
N LYS A 765 16.55 -23.09 16.92
CA LYS A 765 16.01 -23.71 18.14
C LYS A 765 15.02 -22.79 18.85
N ALA A 766 14.13 -23.36 19.66
CA ALA A 766 13.22 -22.53 20.45
C ALA A 766 14.01 -21.74 21.50
N LYS A 767 13.57 -20.52 21.80
CA LYS A 767 14.24 -19.63 22.74
C LYS A 767 13.27 -19.16 23.80
N LYS A 768 13.68 -19.21 25.07
CA LYS A 768 12.96 -18.58 26.19
C LYS A 768 13.62 -17.28 26.63
N VAL A 769 12.82 -16.26 26.88
CA VAL A 769 13.21 -15.00 27.53
C VAL A 769 12.27 -14.77 28.70
N ASN A 770 12.80 -14.67 29.92
CA ASN A 770 12.02 -14.53 31.16
C ASN A 770 10.94 -15.62 31.33
N GLY A 771 11.27 -16.88 31.01
CA GLY A 771 10.35 -18.01 31.12
C GLY A 771 9.33 -18.15 29.98
N ARG A 772 9.27 -17.21 29.04
CA ARG A 772 8.33 -17.22 27.90
C ARG A 772 9.06 -17.51 26.59
N PHE A 773 8.48 -18.33 25.73
CA PHE A 773 8.99 -18.61 24.39
C PHE A 773 8.86 -17.38 23.47
N VAL A 774 9.86 -17.19 22.62
CA VAL A 774 9.93 -16.10 21.64
C VAL A 774 10.38 -16.64 20.28
N LEU A 775 9.91 -15.99 19.20
CA LEU A 775 10.35 -16.27 17.84
C LEU A 775 11.76 -15.69 17.62
N PRO A 776 12.77 -16.50 17.26
CA PRO A 776 14.12 -15.99 17.05
C PRO A 776 14.29 -15.21 15.73
N TRP A 777 13.38 -15.38 14.77
CA TRP A 777 13.44 -14.74 13.45
C TRP A 777 12.38 -13.64 13.23
N SER A 778 11.56 -13.30 14.23
CA SER A 778 10.59 -12.19 14.10
C SER A 778 10.94 -11.05 15.05
N GLY A 779 11.18 -9.85 14.51
CA GLY A 779 11.32 -8.62 15.30
C GLY A 779 10.00 -8.07 15.85
N SER A 780 8.86 -8.68 15.50
CA SER A 780 7.51 -8.21 15.79
C SER A 780 7.04 -8.68 17.17
N ARG A 781 6.84 -7.77 18.13
CA ARG A 781 6.04 -8.08 19.31
C ARG A 781 4.56 -8.10 18.91
N LEU A 782 3.78 -9.03 19.48
CA LEU A 782 2.32 -8.99 19.37
C LEU A 782 1.82 -7.57 19.73
N PRO A 783 0.91 -6.99 18.93
CA PRO A 783 0.33 -5.69 19.26
C PRO A 783 -0.34 -5.75 20.64
N SER A 784 -0.28 -4.64 21.38
CA SER A 784 -0.92 -4.58 22.70
C SER A 784 -2.43 -4.86 22.59
N MET A 785 -3.07 -5.34 23.66
CA MET A 785 -4.51 -5.66 23.64
C MET A 785 -5.38 -4.46 23.19
N LEU A 786 -4.94 -3.23 23.45
CA LEU A 786 -5.60 -2.01 23.00
C LEU A 786 -5.51 -1.82 21.48
N VAL A 787 -4.35 -2.11 20.89
CA VAL A 787 -4.16 -2.06 19.43
C VAL A 787 -4.95 -3.18 18.77
N ALA A 788 -4.86 -4.42 19.27
CA ALA A 788 -5.67 -5.52 18.74
C ALA A 788 -7.17 -5.22 18.81
N ALA A 789 -7.66 -4.65 19.92
CA ALA A 789 -9.05 -4.22 20.05
C ALA A 789 -9.43 -3.12 19.05
N GLN A 790 -8.53 -2.16 18.79
CA GLN A 790 -8.77 -1.11 17.80
C GLN A 790 -8.88 -1.66 16.37
N TRP A 791 -8.07 -2.67 16.01
CA TRP A 791 -8.13 -3.33 14.71
C TRP A 791 -9.40 -4.18 14.56
N PHE A 792 -9.80 -4.94 15.59
CA PHE A 792 -11.06 -5.69 15.59
C PHE A 792 -12.29 -4.77 15.64
N LEU A 793 -12.25 -3.64 16.34
CA LEU A 793 -13.38 -2.70 16.38
C LEU A 793 -13.49 -1.85 15.10
N GLY A 794 -12.38 -1.66 14.37
CA GLY A 794 -12.31 -0.83 13.16
C GLY A 794 -12.40 -1.59 11.83
N SER A 795 -12.34 -2.92 11.83
CA SER A 795 -12.42 -3.73 10.61
C SER A 795 -13.85 -4.23 10.36
N PRO A 796 -14.34 -4.21 9.11
CA PRO A 796 -15.67 -4.75 8.81
C PRO A 796 -15.74 -6.23 9.15
N ASN A 797 -16.70 -6.60 9.99
CA ASN A 797 -16.95 -8.00 10.31
C ASN A 797 -17.84 -8.62 9.23
N ASN A 798 -17.20 -9.32 8.28
CA ASN A 798 -17.86 -10.00 7.16
C ASN A 798 -18.18 -11.47 7.47
N SER A 799 -17.99 -11.94 8.71
CA SER A 799 -18.08 -13.37 9.06
C SER A 799 -19.40 -14.05 8.70
N SER A 800 -20.51 -13.30 8.72
CA SER A 800 -21.82 -13.62 8.14
C SER A 800 -22.26 -15.09 8.20
N VAL A 801 -22.10 -15.75 9.34
CA VAL A 801 -22.61 -17.11 9.54
C VAL A 801 -24.16 -17.05 9.59
N PRO A 802 -24.89 -17.83 8.76
CA PRO A 802 -26.36 -17.83 8.76
C PRO A 802 -26.96 -18.11 10.16
N GLY A 803 -27.67 -17.12 10.72
CA GLY A 803 -28.38 -17.22 12.02
C GLY A 803 -27.68 -16.60 13.24
N GLY A 804 -26.58 -15.84 13.06
CA GLY A 804 -25.81 -15.24 14.18
C GLY A 804 -26.19 -13.81 14.57
N GLY A 805 -27.47 -13.41 14.49
CA GLY A 805 -27.92 -12.06 14.87
C GLY A 805 -28.31 -11.95 16.34
N LEU A 806 -28.23 -10.73 16.92
CA LEU A 806 -28.62 -10.44 18.32
C LEU A 806 -30.08 -10.81 18.68
N LYS A 807 -30.93 -11.12 17.69
CA LYS A 807 -32.31 -11.58 17.87
C LYS A 807 -32.48 -13.10 17.89
N ASP A 808 -31.48 -13.86 17.45
CA ASP A 808 -31.54 -15.32 17.25
C ASP A 808 -30.44 -16.05 18.04
N PHE A 809 -30.28 -15.70 19.32
CA PHE A 809 -29.17 -16.13 20.20
C PHE A 809 -28.98 -17.67 20.36
N PHE A 810 -29.83 -18.51 19.75
CA PHE A 810 -29.77 -19.97 19.89
C PHE A 810 -29.99 -20.82 18.62
N GLN A 811 -30.22 -20.25 17.42
CA GLN A 811 -30.51 -21.05 16.22
C GLN A 811 -29.77 -20.56 14.97
N PHE A 812 -28.81 -21.37 14.51
CA PHE A 812 -28.26 -21.23 13.15
C PHE A 812 -29.30 -21.67 12.11
N ASP A 813 -29.25 -21.10 10.91
CA ASP A 813 -30.05 -21.60 9.78
C ASP A 813 -29.44 -22.91 9.26
N ASP A 814 -29.78 -24.01 9.95
CA ASP A 814 -29.23 -25.33 9.68
C ASP A 814 -29.48 -25.78 8.23
N LYS A 815 -30.60 -25.40 7.61
CA LYS A 815 -30.88 -25.75 6.20
C LYS A 815 -29.89 -25.10 5.25
N LYS A 816 -29.51 -23.85 5.49
CA LYS A 816 -28.54 -23.14 4.64
C LYS A 816 -27.13 -23.68 4.88
N LEU A 817 -26.76 -23.93 6.13
CA LEU A 817 -25.45 -24.48 6.47
C LEU A 817 -25.28 -25.93 6.02
N ASP A 818 -26.32 -26.77 6.08
CA ASP A 818 -26.28 -28.15 5.56
C ASP A 818 -26.08 -28.18 4.05
N ARG A 819 -26.57 -27.15 3.33
CA ARG A 819 -26.38 -27.02 1.89
C ARG A 819 -24.97 -26.55 1.53
N THR A 820 -24.38 -25.63 2.30
CA THR A 820 -23.08 -25.02 1.97
C THR A 820 -21.89 -25.73 2.61
N LEU A 821 -22.08 -26.28 3.81
CA LEU A 821 -21.09 -27.02 4.61
C LEU A 821 -21.73 -28.28 5.21
N PRO A 822 -22.05 -29.28 4.36
CA PRO A 822 -22.65 -30.53 4.84
C PRO A 822 -21.70 -31.26 5.78
N VAL A 823 -22.25 -31.76 6.89
CA VAL A 823 -21.55 -32.65 7.83
C VAL A 823 -21.87 -34.09 7.47
N LEU A 824 -20.88 -34.82 6.99
CA LEU A 824 -20.97 -36.23 6.62
C LEU A 824 -20.58 -37.09 7.82
N LYS A 825 -21.26 -38.22 8.02
CA LYS A 825 -20.75 -39.23 8.96
C LYS A 825 -19.54 -39.93 8.35
N PRO A 826 -18.40 -40.00 9.06
CA PRO A 826 -17.24 -40.74 8.58
C PRO A 826 -17.59 -42.21 8.30
N ASN A 827 -17.02 -42.77 7.23
CA ASN A 827 -17.27 -44.15 6.85
C ASN A 827 -16.56 -45.11 7.82
N LYS A 828 -17.32 -45.67 8.77
CA LYS A 828 -16.80 -46.58 9.81
C LYS A 828 -15.98 -47.75 9.25
N ALA A 829 -16.49 -48.43 8.21
CA ALA A 829 -15.77 -49.56 7.60
C ALA A 829 -14.41 -49.15 7.02
N ARG A 830 -14.31 -47.93 6.47
CA ARG A 830 -13.03 -47.38 5.96
C ARG A 830 -12.08 -46.96 7.08
N LEU A 831 -12.60 -46.44 8.19
CA LEU A 831 -11.78 -46.08 9.35
C LEU A 831 -11.23 -47.33 10.06
N GLU A 832 -12.01 -48.40 10.12
CA GLU A 832 -11.62 -49.69 10.70
C GLU A 832 -10.70 -50.51 9.77
N SER A 833 -10.73 -50.25 8.47
CA SER A 833 -9.91 -50.96 7.46
C SER A 833 -9.37 -49.97 6.42
N PRO A 834 -8.35 -49.15 6.77
CA PRO A 834 -7.74 -48.19 5.86
C PRO A 834 -7.04 -48.90 4.69
N ALA A 835 -6.96 -48.24 3.54
CA ALA A 835 -6.37 -48.84 2.35
C ALA A 835 -4.85 -49.02 2.50
N SER A 836 -4.36 -50.23 2.21
CA SER A 836 -2.93 -50.55 2.21
C SER A 836 -2.16 -49.67 1.21
N ASN A 837 -0.94 -49.26 1.56
CA ASN A 837 -0.05 -48.40 0.75
C ASN A 837 -0.66 -47.04 0.37
N SER A 838 -1.43 -46.44 1.28
CA SER A 838 -1.96 -45.08 1.10
C SER A 838 -1.92 -44.31 2.41
N ILE A 839 -1.91 -42.98 2.30
CA ILE A 839 -2.23 -42.10 3.42
C ILE A 839 -3.68 -41.63 3.28
N GLN A 840 -4.43 -41.68 4.37
CA GLN A 840 -5.79 -41.14 4.41
C GLN A 840 -5.95 -40.10 5.51
N LEU A 841 -6.68 -39.03 5.21
CA LEU A 841 -7.01 -37.96 6.14
C LEU A 841 -8.53 -37.81 6.18
N THR A 842 -9.11 -37.91 7.37
CA THR A 842 -10.51 -37.58 7.63
C THR A 842 -10.59 -36.25 8.36
N TRP A 843 -11.27 -35.27 7.77
CA TRP A 843 -11.41 -33.95 8.39
C TRP A 843 -12.59 -33.95 9.35
N ILE A 844 -12.32 -33.87 10.66
CA ILE A 844 -13.36 -33.83 11.70
C ILE A 844 -13.90 -32.40 11.88
N GLY A 845 -13.20 -31.40 11.35
CA GLY A 845 -13.57 -29.98 11.40
C GLY A 845 -12.54 -29.16 12.16
N HIS A 846 -12.48 -27.87 11.83
CA HIS A 846 -11.45 -26.94 12.29
C HIS A 846 -10.06 -27.47 11.94
N ALA A 847 -9.14 -27.52 12.88
CA ALA A 847 -7.83 -28.15 12.75
C ALA A 847 -7.84 -29.65 13.13
N THR A 848 -8.97 -30.21 13.56
CA THR A 848 -9.05 -31.63 13.94
C THR A 848 -9.05 -32.54 12.72
N VAL A 849 -7.98 -33.33 12.59
CA VAL A 849 -7.82 -34.33 11.52
C VAL A 849 -7.45 -35.69 12.10
N LEU A 850 -8.05 -36.74 11.55
CA LEU A 850 -7.63 -38.13 11.77
C LEU A 850 -6.82 -38.56 10.55
N VAL A 851 -5.53 -38.82 10.75
CA VAL A 851 -4.60 -39.29 9.73
C VAL A 851 -4.32 -40.77 9.97
N GLN A 852 -4.48 -41.59 8.95
CA GLN A 852 -4.13 -43.01 9.01
C GLN A 852 -3.03 -43.30 8.00
N MET A 853 -1.87 -43.72 8.51
CA MET A 853 -0.68 -44.04 7.73
C MET A 853 0.16 -45.08 8.46
N GLU A 854 0.82 -45.98 7.74
CA GLU A 854 1.71 -47.00 8.32
C GLU A 854 1.08 -47.86 9.43
N GLY A 855 -0.24 -48.06 9.37
CA GLY A 855 -1.00 -48.79 10.38
C GLY A 855 -1.26 -48.01 11.68
N LEU A 856 -0.88 -46.74 11.75
CA LEU A 856 -1.17 -45.84 12.87
C LEU A 856 -2.41 -44.98 12.59
N ASN A 857 -3.24 -44.80 13.60
CA ASN A 857 -4.32 -43.83 13.65
C ASN A 857 -3.89 -42.63 14.51
N ILE A 858 -3.60 -41.52 13.84
CA ILE A 858 -3.02 -40.31 14.43
C ILE A 858 -4.08 -39.21 14.43
N LEU A 859 -4.44 -38.73 15.62
CA LEU A 859 -5.40 -37.64 15.77
C LEU A 859 -4.64 -36.34 16.07
N ILE A 860 -4.94 -35.25 15.36
CA ILE A 860 -4.23 -33.98 15.55
C ILE A 860 -5.21 -32.90 15.98
N ASP A 861 -4.84 -32.10 16.97
CA ASP A 861 -5.61 -30.99 17.55
C ASP A 861 -7.11 -31.34 17.79
N PRO A 862 -7.43 -32.34 18.63
CA PRO A 862 -8.79 -32.84 18.78
C PRO A 862 -9.74 -31.92 19.54
N VAL A 863 -10.78 -31.42 18.85
CA VAL A 863 -11.86 -30.61 19.42
C VAL A 863 -13.25 -31.16 19.03
N PHE A 864 -13.84 -31.91 19.97
CA PHE A 864 -15.18 -32.49 19.88
C PHE A 864 -16.24 -31.71 20.66
N SER A 865 -15.84 -30.73 21.47
CA SER A 865 -16.78 -29.86 22.18
C SER A 865 -17.50 -28.86 21.26
N ASP A 866 -18.63 -28.34 21.73
CA ASP A 866 -19.39 -27.33 21.01
C ASP A 866 -18.81 -25.93 21.16
N TYR A 867 -18.07 -25.66 22.24
CA TYR A 867 -17.52 -24.35 22.57
C TYR A 867 -16.00 -24.38 22.72
N CYS A 868 -15.33 -23.44 22.07
CA CYS A 868 -13.93 -23.09 22.33
C CYS A 868 -13.88 -22.09 23.47
N GLY A 869 -13.63 -22.59 24.69
CA GLY A 869 -13.51 -21.76 25.89
C GLY A 869 -13.17 -22.57 27.13
N ALA A 870 -12.85 -21.87 28.22
CA ALA A 870 -12.50 -22.48 29.50
C ALA A 870 -13.66 -23.25 30.15
N VAL A 871 -14.90 -22.87 29.83
CA VAL A 871 -16.13 -23.46 30.38
C VAL A 871 -17.13 -23.68 29.25
N GLN A 872 -17.76 -24.86 29.19
CA GLN A 872 -18.79 -25.14 28.18
C GLN A 872 -19.98 -24.19 28.32
N GLY A 873 -20.50 -23.69 27.20
CA GLY A 873 -21.54 -22.66 27.16
C GLY A 873 -20.99 -21.22 27.17
N PHE A 874 -19.68 -21.02 27.36
CA PHE A 874 -19.04 -19.70 27.31
C PHE A 874 -17.81 -19.73 26.38
N GLY A 875 -17.79 -18.88 25.36
CA GLY A 875 -16.75 -18.87 24.32
C GLY A 875 -17.35 -18.98 22.92
N VAL A 876 -16.50 -19.23 21.92
CA VAL A 876 -16.94 -19.32 20.51
C VAL A 876 -17.60 -20.69 20.28
N LYS A 877 -18.89 -20.69 19.92
CA LYS A 877 -19.61 -21.91 19.57
C LYS A 877 -19.30 -22.34 18.13
N ARG A 878 -19.08 -23.63 17.90
CA ARG A 878 -19.01 -24.19 16.54
C ARG A 878 -20.36 -24.02 15.84
N TYR A 879 -20.34 -23.61 14.58
CA TYR A 879 -21.56 -23.52 13.77
C TYR A 879 -21.82 -24.78 12.95
N ARG A 880 -20.84 -25.69 12.82
CA ARG A 880 -21.02 -27.06 12.30
C ARG A 880 -20.65 -28.09 13.35
N PRO A 881 -21.51 -29.08 13.66
CA PRO A 881 -21.24 -30.10 14.68
C PRO A 881 -20.05 -30.99 14.31
N ALA A 882 -19.49 -31.70 15.30
CA ALA A 882 -18.50 -32.73 15.03
C ALA A 882 -19.16 -33.88 14.22
N PRO A 883 -18.54 -34.35 13.13
CA PRO A 883 -19.03 -35.46 12.30
C PRO A 883 -19.24 -36.78 13.05
N CYS A 884 -18.51 -36.97 14.13
CA CYS A 884 -18.55 -38.15 14.99
C CYS A 884 -18.17 -37.77 16.42
N THR A 885 -18.53 -38.64 17.35
CA THR A 885 -18.15 -38.55 18.76
C THR A 885 -16.82 -39.25 19.02
N VAL A 886 -16.21 -38.95 20.17
CA VAL A 886 -15.00 -39.65 20.62
C VAL A 886 -15.19 -41.16 20.68
N ASP A 887 -16.41 -41.67 20.95
CA ASP A 887 -16.72 -43.11 21.03
C ASP A 887 -16.85 -43.78 19.65
N GLU A 888 -17.05 -43.00 18.58
CA GLU A 888 -17.17 -43.49 17.20
C GLU A 888 -15.81 -43.54 16.47
N LEU A 889 -14.75 -42.98 17.05
CA LEU A 889 -13.40 -43.07 16.50
C LEU A 889 -12.90 -44.53 16.48
N PRO A 890 -12.01 -44.90 15.54
CA PRO A 890 -11.24 -46.14 15.65
C PRO A 890 -10.31 -46.08 16.87
N GLU A 891 -9.57 -47.16 17.16
CA GLU A 891 -8.45 -47.08 18.10
C GLU A 891 -7.50 -45.97 17.67
N ILE A 892 -7.06 -45.11 18.61
CA ILE A 892 -6.14 -44.01 18.33
C ILE A 892 -4.80 -44.36 18.99
N ASP A 893 -3.73 -44.35 18.20
CA ASP A 893 -2.38 -44.68 18.66
C ASP A 893 -1.66 -43.46 19.21
N ALA A 894 -1.83 -42.31 18.54
CA ALA A 894 -1.16 -41.07 18.88
C ALA A 894 -2.09 -39.86 18.75
N VAL A 895 -1.95 -38.91 19.68
CA VAL A 895 -2.44 -37.54 19.52
C VAL A 895 -1.28 -36.57 19.39
N CYS A 896 -1.34 -35.68 18.39
CA CYS A 896 -0.41 -34.56 18.26
C CYS A 896 -1.12 -33.25 18.56
N ILE A 897 -0.49 -32.40 19.38
CA ILE A 897 -0.99 -31.05 19.69
C ILE A 897 -0.03 -30.03 19.09
N SER A 898 -0.52 -29.05 18.33
CA SER A 898 0.29 -27.98 17.76
C SER A 898 0.62 -26.88 18.77
N HIS A 899 -0.40 -26.44 19.52
CA HIS A 899 -0.31 -25.35 20.49
C HIS A 899 -1.51 -25.39 21.45
N ASN A 900 -1.53 -24.49 22.46
CA ASN A 900 -2.44 -24.61 23.60
C ASN A 900 -3.73 -23.77 23.51
N HIS A 901 -4.09 -23.16 22.38
CA HIS A 901 -5.35 -22.41 22.28
C HIS A 901 -6.59 -23.32 22.40
N TYR A 902 -7.72 -22.76 22.80
CA TYR A 902 -8.93 -23.54 23.14
C TYR A 902 -9.55 -24.28 21.97
N ASP A 903 -9.34 -23.79 20.75
CA ASP A 903 -9.79 -24.37 19.49
C ASP A 903 -8.84 -25.44 18.92
N HIS A 904 -7.69 -25.67 19.55
CA HIS A 904 -6.74 -26.74 19.22
C HIS A 904 -6.53 -27.75 20.37
N LEU A 905 -6.74 -27.31 21.62
CA LEU A 905 -6.62 -28.12 22.82
C LEU A 905 -7.87 -27.99 23.70
N ASP A 906 -8.83 -28.88 23.48
CA ASP A 906 -10.08 -28.96 24.24
C ASP A 906 -9.98 -29.97 25.40
N TYR A 907 -10.20 -29.46 26.62
CA TYR A 907 -10.16 -30.26 27.86
C TYR A 907 -11.10 -31.47 27.81
N ASN A 908 -12.34 -31.30 27.33
CA ASN A 908 -13.31 -32.40 27.34
C ASN A 908 -12.92 -33.50 26.34
N SER A 909 -12.38 -33.11 25.18
CA SER A 909 -11.85 -34.04 24.19
C SER A 909 -10.68 -34.83 24.77
N VAL A 910 -9.73 -34.15 25.42
CA VAL A 910 -8.57 -34.79 26.08
C VAL A 910 -9.03 -35.77 27.16
N CYS A 911 -9.92 -35.36 28.06
CA CYS A 911 -10.42 -36.25 29.12
C CYS A 911 -11.21 -37.44 28.57
N LYS A 912 -12.04 -37.26 27.53
CA LYS A 912 -12.79 -38.36 26.90
C LYS A 912 -11.85 -39.34 26.18
N LEU A 913 -10.88 -38.84 25.42
CA LEU A 913 -9.86 -39.66 24.74
C LEU A 913 -9.04 -40.46 25.76
N ASN A 914 -8.56 -39.79 26.81
CA ASN A 914 -7.80 -40.45 27.87
C ASN A 914 -8.66 -41.46 28.65
N LYS A 915 -9.94 -41.18 28.89
CA LYS A 915 -10.86 -42.13 29.53
C LYS A 915 -11.11 -43.36 28.65
N ARG A 916 -11.22 -43.18 27.33
CA ARG A 916 -11.49 -44.27 26.38
C ARG A 916 -10.27 -45.15 26.14
N PHE A 917 -9.13 -44.54 25.81
CA PHE A 917 -7.92 -45.26 25.36
C PHE A 917 -6.87 -45.47 26.45
N GLY A 918 -6.92 -44.67 27.53
CA GLY A 918 -6.06 -44.81 28.69
C GLY A 918 -4.57 -44.71 28.37
N HIS A 919 -3.79 -45.58 29.00
CA HIS A 919 -2.32 -45.59 28.90
C HIS A 919 -1.78 -45.99 27.52
N LYS A 920 -2.62 -46.59 26.66
CA LYS A 920 -2.22 -47.01 25.30
C LYS A 920 -2.06 -45.81 24.36
N LEU A 921 -2.77 -44.72 24.62
CA LEU A 921 -2.74 -43.51 23.81
C LEU A 921 -1.50 -42.67 24.13
N LEU A 922 -0.69 -42.39 23.10
CA LEU A 922 0.47 -41.51 23.21
C LEU A 922 0.07 -40.07 22.92
N TRP A 923 0.57 -39.13 23.71
CA TRP A 923 0.36 -37.71 23.50
C TRP A 923 1.68 -37.03 23.16
N TYR A 924 1.79 -36.50 21.96
CA TYR A 924 2.91 -35.67 21.50
C TYR A 924 2.52 -34.20 21.59
N VAL A 925 3.20 -33.44 22.43
CA VAL A 925 2.81 -32.08 22.79
C VAL A 925 3.99 -31.10 22.77
N PRO A 926 3.74 -29.81 22.56
CA PRO A 926 4.78 -28.79 22.63
C PRO A 926 5.38 -28.66 24.03
N MET A 927 6.64 -28.24 24.08
CA MET A 927 7.34 -27.92 25.32
C MET A 927 6.56 -26.94 26.22
N GLY A 928 6.37 -27.30 27.48
CA GLY A 928 5.62 -26.58 28.50
C GLY A 928 4.22 -27.17 28.80
N LEU A 929 3.69 -28.05 27.94
CA LEU A 929 2.31 -28.54 28.07
C LEU A 929 2.16 -29.79 28.95
N ARG A 930 3.25 -30.51 29.26
CA ARG A 930 3.19 -31.76 30.04
C ARG A 930 2.45 -31.63 31.39
N PRO A 931 2.65 -30.58 32.21
CA PRO A 931 1.91 -30.44 33.47
C PRO A 931 0.39 -30.37 33.26
N TRP A 932 -0.06 -29.65 32.23
CA TRP A 932 -1.47 -29.54 31.90
C TRP A 932 -2.09 -30.89 31.49
N MET A 933 -1.36 -31.65 30.66
CA MET A 933 -1.78 -33.00 30.24
C MET A 933 -1.89 -33.96 31.42
N LYS A 934 -0.93 -33.93 32.36
CA LYS A 934 -0.97 -34.73 33.59
C LYS A 934 -2.19 -34.39 34.45
N ASN A 935 -2.53 -33.11 34.56
CA ASN A 935 -3.72 -32.68 35.30
C ASN A 935 -5.04 -33.16 34.65
N CYS A 936 -5.04 -33.46 33.35
CA CYS A 936 -6.16 -34.09 32.66
C CYS A 936 -6.19 -35.63 32.83
N GLY A 937 -5.22 -36.20 33.55
CA GLY A 937 -5.07 -37.64 33.77
C GLY A 937 -4.26 -38.36 32.70
N CYS A 938 -3.64 -37.64 31.76
CA CYS A 938 -2.83 -38.23 30.69
C CYS A 938 -1.43 -38.57 31.22
N ASN A 939 -1.09 -39.86 31.23
CA ASN A 939 0.18 -40.34 31.79
C ASN A 939 1.28 -40.56 30.75
N ASN A 940 0.90 -40.79 29.48
CA ASN A 940 1.82 -41.14 28.41
C ASN A 940 2.07 -39.94 27.47
N VAL A 941 2.84 -38.96 27.96
CA VAL A 941 2.99 -37.63 27.35
C VAL A 941 4.45 -37.34 27.00
N PHE A 942 4.73 -37.23 25.70
CA PHE A 942 5.99 -36.81 25.14
C PHE A 942 5.94 -35.31 24.83
N GLU A 943 6.90 -34.59 25.38
CA GLU A 943 7.01 -33.14 25.26
C GLU A 943 8.21 -32.83 24.38
N LEU A 944 8.00 -32.06 23.31
CA LEU A 944 9.01 -31.83 22.27
C LEU A 944 9.29 -30.35 22.07
N GLU A 945 10.57 -30.04 21.83
CA GLU A 945 11.02 -28.77 21.27
C GLU A 945 11.00 -28.81 19.73
N TRP A 946 11.15 -27.65 19.09
CA TRP A 946 11.38 -27.61 17.65
C TRP A 946 12.58 -28.48 17.24
N TRP A 947 12.38 -29.24 16.18
CA TRP A 947 13.30 -30.21 15.59
C TRP A 947 13.57 -31.46 16.42
N ASP A 948 12.92 -31.62 17.57
CA ASP A 948 12.92 -32.89 18.28
C ASP A 948 12.14 -33.92 17.46
N GLU A 949 12.71 -35.13 17.39
CA GLU A 949 12.14 -36.26 16.68
C GLU A 949 11.96 -37.43 17.65
N LEU A 950 10.77 -38.00 17.69
CA LEU A 950 10.49 -39.22 18.46
C LEU A 950 9.88 -40.28 17.56
N SER A 951 10.44 -41.48 17.61
CA SER A 951 9.84 -42.63 16.94
C SER A 951 8.69 -43.19 17.76
N HIS A 952 7.64 -43.65 17.09
CA HIS A 952 6.53 -44.33 17.76
C HIS A 952 7.02 -45.64 18.42
N PRO A 953 6.71 -45.91 19.71
CA PRO A 953 7.22 -47.06 20.47
C PRO A 953 6.94 -48.43 19.84
N ASN A 954 5.85 -48.58 19.09
CA ASN A 954 5.52 -49.83 18.38
C ASN A 954 6.47 -50.15 17.22
N PHE A 955 7.41 -49.25 16.88
CA PHE A 955 8.41 -49.44 15.85
C PHE A 955 9.82 -49.26 16.43
N THR A 956 10.45 -50.37 16.83
CA THR A 956 11.82 -50.37 17.39
C THR A 956 12.88 -50.54 16.31
N LYS A 957 13.90 -49.68 16.36
CA LYS A 957 15.18 -49.64 15.62
C LYS A 957 15.25 -50.32 14.24
N ASP A 958 15.42 -49.43 13.26
CA ASP A 958 15.93 -49.59 11.91
C ASP A 958 14.95 -50.12 10.84
N GLU A 959 14.73 -49.22 9.87
CA GLU A 959 14.06 -49.32 8.56
C GLU A 959 12.53 -49.26 8.47
N LYS A 960 11.75 -49.33 9.57
CA LYS A 960 10.28 -49.14 9.50
C LYS A 960 9.63 -48.19 10.52
N ALA A 961 10.40 -47.33 11.20
CA ALA A 961 9.86 -46.45 12.23
C ALA A 961 9.12 -45.21 11.68
N VAL A 962 7.94 -44.92 12.24
CA VAL A 962 7.24 -43.65 12.04
C VAL A 962 7.79 -42.62 13.02
N LYS A 963 8.39 -41.57 12.51
CA LYS A 963 8.97 -40.46 13.28
C LYS A 963 7.98 -39.30 13.38
N PHE A 964 7.83 -38.77 14.58
CA PHE A 964 7.08 -37.56 14.88
C PHE A 964 8.09 -36.46 15.17
N ALA A 965 8.21 -35.51 14.24
CA ALA A 965 9.06 -34.33 14.39
C ALA A 965 8.19 -33.12 14.70
N PHE A 966 8.48 -32.44 15.81
CA PHE A 966 7.82 -31.16 16.11
C PHE A 966 8.58 -30.05 15.40
N THR A 967 7.98 -29.41 14.41
CA THR A 967 8.63 -28.40 13.57
C THR A 967 8.16 -26.99 13.91
N PRO A 968 8.91 -25.93 13.57
CA PRO A 968 8.50 -24.59 13.96
C PRO A 968 7.28 -24.04 13.18
N ALA A 969 6.67 -23.00 13.74
CA ALA A 969 5.62 -22.19 13.13
C ALA A 969 5.68 -20.74 13.68
N GLN A 970 5.07 -19.78 12.99
CA GLN A 970 4.97 -18.39 13.42
C GLN A 970 3.63 -18.12 14.12
N HIS A 971 3.56 -18.40 15.42
CA HIS A 971 2.34 -18.24 16.22
C HIS A 971 2.68 -17.91 17.69
N TRP A 972 1.73 -18.14 18.61
CA TRP A 972 1.86 -17.89 20.05
C TRP A 972 0.97 -18.85 20.86
N CYS A 973 1.00 -18.74 22.19
CA CYS A 973 0.20 -19.58 23.11
C CYS A 973 -0.37 -18.76 24.25
N ARG A 974 -1.61 -19.05 24.68
CA ARG A 974 -2.23 -18.50 25.91
C ARG A 974 -3.52 -19.23 26.27
N ARG A 975 -3.74 -19.53 27.56
CA ARG A 975 -5.04 -20.03 28.06
C ARG A 975 -5.58 -19.23 29.24
N GLY A 976 -4.70 -18.65 30.04
CA GLY A 976 -5.01 -17.81 31.19
C GLY A 976 -4.65 -16.34 30.97
N LEU A 977 -4.75 -15.55 32.05
CA LEU A 977 -4.46 -14.12 31.96
C LEU A 977 -2.96 -13.82 31.86
N ASN A 978 -2.11 -14.62 32.50
CA ASN A 978 -0.68 -14.35 32.66
C ASN A 978 0.26 -15.39 32.02
N ASP A 979 -0.25 -16.40 31.32
CA ASP A 979 0.50 -17.55 30.81
C ASP A 979 0.96 -17.43 29.34
N THR A 980 0.87 -16.22 28.76
CA THR A 980 1.27 -15.99 27.36
C THR A 980 2.67 -16.54 27.06
N ASN A 981 2.77 -17.45 26.10
CA ASN A 981 3.98 -18.10 25.64
C ASN A 981 4.76 -18.89 26.71
N GLU A 982 4.12 -19.33 27.81
CA GLU A 982 4.77 -20.29 28.73
C GLU A 982 4.90 -21.69 28.10
N VAL A 983 4.03 -22.00 27.13
CA VAL A 983 4.05 -23.20 26.28
C VAL A 983 4.48 -22.82 24.86
N LEU A 984 5.19 -23.72 24.19
CA LEU A 984 5.63 -23.60 22.81
C LEU A 984 4.48 -23.87 21.82
N TRP A 985 4.63 -23.43 20.58
CA TRP A 985 3.73 -23.70 19.45
C TRP A 985 4.54 -24.23 18.27
N GLY A 986 3.90 -24.90 17.31
CA GLY A 986 4.61 -25.44 16.16
C GLY A 986 3.72 -26.20 15.19
N SER A 987 4.39 -26.80 14.21
CA SER A 987 3.86 -27.71 13.21
C SER A 987 4.31 -29.15 13.49
N TRP A 988 3.74 -30.13 12.80
CA TRP A 988 4.14 -31.54 12.90
C TRP A 988 4.57 -32.08 11.54
N SER A 989 5.77 -32.66 11.48
CA SER A 989 6.23 -33.47 10.35
C SER A 989 6.25 -34.95 10.78
N ILE A 990 5.36 -35.76 10.20
CA ILE A 990 5.22 -37.19 10.51
C ILE A 990 5.79 -37.99 9.35
N VAL A 991 6.94 -38.62 9.59
CA VAL A 991 7.75 -39.27 8.56
C VAL A 991 7.72 -40.78 8.78
N GLY A 992 6.93 -41.47 7.95
CA GLY A 992 6.87 -42.93 7.90
C GLY A 992 7.77 -43.51 6.80
N PRO A 993 7.88 -44.85 6.72
CA PRO A 993 8.66 -45.51 5.68
C PRO A 993 8.07 -45.34 4.28
N GLN A 994 6.74 -45.36 4.14
CA GLN A 994 6.07 -45.24 2.84
C GLN A 994 5.41 -43.89 2.62
N ASN A 995 4.93 -43.23 3.68
CA ASN A 995 4.22 -41.96 3.56
C ASN A 995 4.80 -40.90 4.51
N ARG A 996 4.70 -39.63 4.10
CA ARG A 996 5.05 -38.46 4.89
C ARG A 996 3.89 -37.49 4.96
N PHE A 997 3.59 -37.02 6.16
CA PHE A 997 2.50 -36.10 6.44
C PHE A 997 2.99 -34.83 7.11
N PHE A 998 2.49 -33.68 6.67
CA PHE A 998 2.77 -32.38 7.29
C PHE A 998 1.49 -31.74 7.86
N PHE A 999 1.57 -31.22 9.08
CA PHE A 999 0.50 -30.43 9.68
C PHE A 999 1.05 -29.06 10.07
N ALA A 1000 0.54 -28.00 9.45
CA ALA A 1000 1.10 -26.66 9.63
C ALA A 1000 0.85 -26.07 11.03
N GLY A 1001 -0.21 -26.48 11.72
CA GLY A 1001 -0.74 -25.76 12.88
C GLY A 1001 -1.22 -24.36 12.50
N ASP A 1002 -1.49 -23.53 13.50
CA ASP A 1002 -1.74 -22.10 13.26
C ASP A 1002 -0.41 -21.40 13.06
N SER A 1003 -0.32 -20.59 12.01
CA SER A 1003 0.89 -19.86 11.67
C SER A 1003 0.62 -18.69 10.77
N GLY A 1004 1.35 -17.58 10.94
CA GLY A 1004 1.62 -16.62 9.87
C GLY A 1004 2.64 -17.19 8.89
N TYR A 1005 2.76 -16.58 7.70
CA TYR A 1005 3.73 -17.04 6.71
C TYR A 1005 5.17 -16.69 7.15
N CYS A 1006 6.10 -17.63 7.02
CA CYS A 1006 7.52 -17.40 7.26
C CYS A 1006 8.41 -18.42 6.52
N HIS A 1007 9.68 -18.09 6.32
CA HIS A 1007 10.64 -18.89 5.54
C HIS A 1007 10.91 -20.30 6.11
N ILE A 1008 10.48 -20.59 7.34
CA ILE A 1008 10.73 -21.87 8.01
C ILE A 1008 10.08 -23.05 7.29
N PHE A 1009 8.98 -22.81 6.57
CA PHE A 1009 8.28 -23.84 5.81
C PHE A 1009 9.15 -24.43 4.69
N LYS A 1010 9.99 -23.60 4.07
CA LYS A 1010 10.97 -24.05 3.09
C LYS A 1010 12.03 -24.97 3.70
N GLN A 1011 12.54 -24.62 4.89
CA GLN A 1011 13.49 -25.47 5.62
C GLN A 1011 12.86 -26.80 6.04
N ILE A 1012 11.58 -26.80 6.43
CA ILE A 1012 10.82 -28.01 6.72
C ILE A 1012 10.69 -28.88 5.45
N GLY A 1013 10.36 -28.30 4.30
CA GLY A 1013 10.31 -29.00 3.01
C GLY A 1013 11.65 -29.49 2.50
N GLU A 1014 12.75 -28.82 2.87
CA GLU A 1014 14.12 -29.26 2.61
C GLU A 1014 14.53 -30.43 3.51
N ARG A 1015 14.17 -30.40 4.79
CA ARG A 1015 14.56 -31.42 5.77
C ARG A 1015 13.70 -32.70 5.71
N TYR A 1016 12.40 -32.54 5.58
CA TYR A 1016 11.43 -33.64 5.72
C TYR A 1016 10.62 -33.89 4.44
N GLY A 1017 10.55 -32.93 3.51
CA GLY A 1017 9.84 -33.08 2.24
C GLY A 1017 10.55 -34.02 1.24
N PRO A 1018 9.91 -34.33 0.10
CA PRO A 1018 8.53 -33.98 -0.23
C PRO A 1018 7.51 -34.73 0.66
N PHE A 1019 6.37 -34.10 0.95
CA PHE A 1019 5.28 -34.71 1.71
C PHE A 1019 4.22 -35.29 0.77
N ASP A 1020 3.67 -36.46 1.09
CA ASP A 1020 2.57 -37.04 0.31
C ASP A 1020 1.27 -36.26 0.53
N LEU A 1021 1.05 -35.83 1.77
CA LEU A 1021 -0.14 -35.08 2.18
C LEU A 1021 0.19 -34.04 3.23
N ALA A 1022 -0.35 -32.83 3.10
CA ALA A 1022 -0.30 -31.80 4.13
C ALA A 1022 -1.69 -31.31 4.55
N ALA A 1023 -1.81 -30.86 5.79
CA ALA A 1023 -2.98 -30.15 6.31
C ALA A 1023 -2.56 -28.71 6.67
N ILE A 1024 -3.11 -27.72 5.95
CA ILE A 1024 -2.68 -26.32 6.01
C ILE A 1024 -3.90 -25.42 6.29
N PRO A 1025 -3.84 -24.50 7.28
CA PRO A 1025 -4.95 -23.61 7.59
C PRO A 1025 -5.20 -22.61 6.46
N ILE A 1026 -6.47 -22.27 6.24
CA ILE A 1026 -6.88 -21.24 5.27
C ILE A 1026 -7.88 -20.23 5.84
N GLY A 1027 -8.25 -20.38 7.11
CA GLY A 1027 -9.20 -19.52 7.83
C GLY A 1027 -8.51 -18.68 8.91
N ALA A 1028 -9.29 -17.86 9.61
CA ALA A 1028 -8.84 -16.96 10.66
C ALA A 1028 -7.83 -15.89 10.22
N TYR A 1029 -7.99 -15.33 9.02
CA TYR A 1029 -6.99 -14.44 8.45
C TYR A 1029 -7.41 -12.97 8.37
N GLU A 1030 -8.67 -12.58 8.62
CA GLU A 1030 -9.09 -11.18 8.63
C GLU A 1030 -9.30 -10.61 10.05
N PRO A 1031 -8.88 -9.36 10.31
CA PRO A 1031 -8.24 -8.40 9.38
C PRO A 1031 -6.73 -8.64 9.20
N ARG A 1032 -6.21 -8.47 7.97
CA ARG A 1032 -4.82 -8.83 7.63
C ARG A 1032 -3.76 -8.10 8.44
N GLY A 1033 -3.92 -6.80 8.74
CA GLY A 1033 -2.90 -6.05 9.48
C GLY A 1033 -2.68 -6.49 10.93
N LEU A 1034 -3.60 -7.30 11.48
CA LEU A 1034 -3.43 -7.96 12.78
C LEU A 1034 -3.13 -9.45 12.62
N MET A 1035 -3.90 -10.14 11.77
CA MET A 1035 -3.86 -11.59 11.67
C MET A 1035 -2.65 -12.11 10.90
N SER A 1036 -2.01 -11.33 10.02
CA SER A 1036 -0.88 -11.80 9.19
C SER A 1036 0.33 -12.29 9.98
N PHE A 1037 0.54 -11.78 11.19
CA PHE A 1037 1.63 -12.23 12.06
C PHE A 1037 1.42 -13.65 12.61
N GLN A 1038 0.19 -14.15 12.62
CA GLN A 1038 -0.21 -15.34 13.36
C GLN A 1038 -1.08 -16.34 12.56
N HIS A 1039 -1.73 -15.91 11.47
CA HIS A 1039 -2.56 -16.74 10.60
C HIS A 1039 -2.32 -16.41 9.12
N VAL A 1040 -2.10 -17.45 8.32
CA VAL A 1040 -2.01 -17.37 6.88
C VAL A 1040 -3.37 -17.16 6.23
N ASN A 1041 -3.40 -16.37 5.16
CA ASN A 1041 -4.54 -16.37 4.25
C ASN A 1041 -4.43 -17.53 3.22
N PRO A 1042 -5.44 -17.80 2.39
CA PRO A 1042 -5.38 -18.86 1.39
C PRO A 1042 -4.23 -18.73 0.37
N GLN A 1043 -3.76 -17.50 0.10
CA GLN A 1043 -2.63 -17.27 -0.79
C GLN A 1043 -1.32 -17.78 -0.17
N GLU A 1044 -1.05 -17.37 1.06
CA GLU A 1044 0.10 -17.79 1.86
C GLU A 1044 0.04 -19.29 2.16
N ALA A 1045 -1.16 -19.86 2.33
CA ALA A 1045 -1.33 -21.31 2.47
C ALA A 1045 -0.84 -22.08 1.23
N VAL A 1046 -1.08 -21.58 0.02
CA VAL A 1046 -0.54 -22.16 -1.22
C VAL A 1046 0.98 -22.01 -1.28
N GLU A 1047 1.54 -20.93 -0.74
CA GLU A 1047 3.00 -20.78 -0.61
C GLU A 1047 3.58 -21.81 0.35
N ILE A 1048 2.93 -22.06 1.50
CA ILE A 1048 3.32 -23.15 2.41
C ILE A 1048 3.29 -24.51 1.69
N HIS A 1049 2.22 -24.79 0.93
CA HIS A 1049 2.10 -26.03 0.15
C HIS A 1049 3.31 -26.26 -0.78
N GLN A 1050 3.74 -25.21 -1.48
CA GLN A 1050 4.91 -25.24 -2.36
C GLN A 1050 6.23 -25.38 -1.57
N ASP A 1051 6.39 -24.60 -0.51
CA ASP A 1051 7.61 -24.54 0.30
C ASP A 1051 7.88 -25.85 1.05
N VAL A 1052 6.83 -26.49 1.59
CA VAL A 1052 6.97 -27.81 2.20
C VAL A 1052 7.08 -28.94 1.17
N LYS A 1053 6.94 -28.64 -0.13
CA LYS A 1053 6.98 -29.60 -1.23
C LYS A 1053 5.92 -30.70 -1.05
N SER A 1054 4.68 -30.29 -0.77
CA SER A 1054 3.57 -31.22 -0.57
C SER A 1054 2.96 -31.63 -1.91
N ASN A 1055 2.83 -32.93 -2.17
CA ASN A 1055 2.18 -33.45 -3.38
C ASN A 1055 0.66 -33.23 -3.36
N SER A 1056 0.04 -33.33 -2.18
CA SER A 1056 -1.37 -33.03 -1.99
C SER A 1056 -1.60 -32.30 -0.67
N SER A 1057 -2.56 -31.39 -0.59
CA SER A 1057 -2.91 -30.69 0.65
C SER A 1057 -4.41 -30.59 0.85
N VAL A 1058 -4.83 -30.69 2.11
CA VAL A 1058 -6.20 -30.51 2.57
C VAL A 1058 -6.27 -29.25 3.42
N ALA A 1059 -7.21 -28.37 3.08
CA ALA A 1059 -7.40 -27.11 3.81
C ALA A 1059 -8.14 -27.35 5.14
N ILE A 1060 -7.59 -26.82 6.23
CA ILE A 1060 -8.12 -26.93 7.60
C ILE A 1060 -8.42 -25.55 8.22
N HIS A 1061 -8.80 -25.52 9.51
CA HIS A 1061 -9.15 -24.33 10.33
C HIS A 1061 -10.48 -23.65 9.98
N TRP A 1062 -10.80 -23.57 8.69
CA TRP A 1062 -12.00 -22.88 8.22
C TRP A 1062 -13.31 -23.66 8.44
N GLY A 1063 -14.45 -23.00 8.22
CA GLY A 1063 -15.76 -23.68 8.09
C GLY A 1063 -16.34 -24.28 9.38
N THR A 1064 -15.77 -24.01 10.55
CA THR A 1064 -16.18 -24.66 11.82
C THR A 1064 -16.49 -23.68 12.95
N PHE A 1065 -15.57 -22.75 13.25
CA PHE A 1065 -15.73 -21.69 14.24
C PHE A 1065 -15.65 -20.32 13.56
N ASN A 1066 -16.26 -19.31 14.19
CA ASN A 1066 -16.16 -17.92 13.75
C ASN A 1066 -15.09 -17.21 14.59
N LEU A 1067 -13.84 -17.26 14.14
CA LEU A 1067 -12.66 -16.79 14.89
C LEU A 1067 -12.11 -15.44 14.39
N SER A 1068 -12.69 -14.89 13.33
CA SER A 1068 -12.15 -13.78 12.55
C SER A 1068 -13.24 -13.18 11.65
N TYR A 1069 -12.88 -12.20 10.81
CA TYR A 1069 -13.86 -11.39 10.10
C TYR A 1069 -14.14 -11.81 8.67
N GLU A 1070 -13.44 -12.79 8.10
CA GLU A 1070 -13.73 -13.25 6.74
C GLU A 1070 -15.07 -14.00 6.68
N HIS A 1071 -15.78 -13.90 5.55
CA HIS A 1071 -16.99 -14.67 5.35
C HIS A 1071 -16.70 -16.17 5.43
N TYR A 1072 -17.54 -16.96 6.10
CA TYR A 1072 -17.28 -18.38 6.38
C TYR A 1072 -17.03 -19.28 5.14
N LEU A 1073 -17.41 -18.82 3.94
CA LEU A 1073 -17.15 -19.47 2.64
C LEU A 1073 -16.05 -18.79 1.79
N ASP A 1074 -15.45 -17.70 2.25
CA ASP A 1074 -14.34 -17.06 1.53
C ASP A 1074 -13.05 -17.90 1.49
N PRO A 1075 -12.64 -18.59 2.58
CA PRO A 1075 -11.45 -19.43 2.57
C PRO A 1075 -11.36 -20.40 1.36
N PRO A 1076 -12.35 -21.28 1.08
CA PRO A 1076 -12.28 -22.21 -0.04
C PRO A 1076 -12.30 -21.49 -1.40
N ARG A 1077 -13.03 -20.38 -1.51
CA ARG A 1077 -13.13 -19.59 -2.74
C ARG A 1077 -11.77 -18.97 -3.09
N LYS A 1078 -11.16 -18.25 -2.13
CA LYS A 1078 -9.85 -17.62 -2.31
C LYS A 1078 -8.72 -18.65 -2.51
N LEU A 1079 -8.83 -19.83 -1.91
CA LEU A 1079 -7.90 -20.94 -2.19
C LEU A 1079 -7.96 -21.34 -3.67
N ILE A 1080 -9.16 -21.57 -4.20
CA ILE A 1080 -9.35 -21.94 -5.61
C ILE A 1080 -8.84 -20.83 -6.55
N GLU A 1081 -9.18 -19.58 -6.27
CA GLU A 1081 -8.69 -18.41 -7.03
C GLU A 1081 -7.16 -18.36 -7.07
N THR A 1082 -6.51 -18.60 -5.92
CA THR A 1082 -5.04 -18.61 -5.85
C THR A 1082 -4.43 -19.75 -6.65
N LEU A 1083 -5.00 -20.96 -6.57
CA LEU A 1083 -4.51 -22.13 -7.32
C LEU A 1083 -4.62 -21.91 -8.82
N ASP A 1084 -5.76 -21.40 -9.28
CA ASP A 1084 -5.99 -21.07 -10.69
C ASP A 1084 -5.00 -19.99 -11.17
N MET A 1085 -4.80 -18.94 -10.36
CA MET A 1085 -3.84 -17.87 -10.68
C MET A 1085 -2.39 -18.36 -10.78
N LYS A 1086 -1.98 -19.31 -9.92
CA LYS A 1086 -0.63 -19.88 -9.90
C LYS A 1086 -0.45 -21.06 -10.86
N GLY A 1087 -1.51 -21.48 -11.56
CA GLY A 1087 -1.47 -22.64 -12.45
C GLY A 1087 -1.25 -23.97 -11.72
N ILE A 1088 -1.57 -24.05 -10.43
CA ILE A 1088 -1.45 -25.27 -9.62
C ILE A 1088 -2.74 -26.07 -9.79
N PRO A 1089 -2.68 -27.37 -10.16
CA PRO A 1089 -3.87 -28.19 -10.29
C PRO A 1089 -4.69 -28.22 -9.00
N ARG A 1090 -5.99 -27.96 -9.09
CA ARG A 1090 -6.91 -27.99 -7.93
C ARG A 1090 -6.93 -29.34 -7.19
N ALA A 1091 -6.44 -30.41 -7.80
CA ALA A 1091 -6.28 -31.70 -7.14
C ALA A 1091 -5.13 -31.73 -6.10
N GLU A 1092 -4.13 -30.86 -6.27
CA GLU A 1092 -2.95 -30.76 -5.41
C GLU A 1092 -3.25 -30.01 -4.11
N PHE A 1093 -4.18 -29.07 -4.09
CA PHE A 1093 -4.66 -28.46 -2.84
C PHE A 1093 -6.16 -28.24 -2.92
N HIS A 1094 -6.92 -28.93 -2.07
CA HIS A 1094 -8.37 -28.91 -2.10
C HIS A 1094 -8.99 -28.81 -0.71
N THR A 1095 -10.26 -28.42 -0.69
CA THR A 1095 -11.11 -28.55 0.48
C THR A 1095 -11.90 -29.86 0.41
N ILE A 1096 -12.19 -30.45 1.57
CA ILE A 1096 -13.11 -31.58 1.72
C ILE A 1096 -14.21 -31.19 2.69
N LYS A 1097 -15.30 -31.95 2.76
CA LYS A 1097 -16.42 -31.70 3.67
C LYS A 1097 -16.11 -32.19 5.09
N HIS A 1098 -16.81 -31.65 6.08
CA HIS A 1098 -16.76 -32.19 7.45
C HIS A 1098 -17.13 -33.68 7.44
N GLY A 1099 -16.24 -34.52 7.97
CA GLY A 1099 -16.37 -35.97 8.03
C GLY A 1099 -15.99 -36.72 6.75
N GLU A 1100 -15.57 -36.01 5.70
CA GLU A 1100 -15.06 -36.63 4.48
C GLU A 1100 -13.63 -37.16 4.67
N THR A 1101 -13.31 -38.25 3.98
CA THR A 1101 -11.98 -38.88 3.98
C THR A 1101 -11.32 -38.72 2.62
N LYS A 1102 -10.19 -38.00 2.57
CA LYS A 1102 -9.29 -37.99 1.42
C LYS A 1102 -8.33 -39.16 1.52
N VAL A 1103 -8.15 -39.88 0.41
CA VAL A 1103 -7.15 -40.94 0.27
C VAL A 1103 -6.16 -40.52 -0.81
N VAL A 1104 -4.87 -40.56 -0.49
CA VAL A 1104 -3.76 -40.33 -1.43
C VAL A 1104 -2.98 -41.63 -1.55
N LYS A 1105 -3.00 -42.21 -2.75
CA LYS A 1105 -2.18 -43.38 -3.08
C LYS A 1105 -0.84 -42.89 -3.58
N ARG A 1106 0.24 -43.52 -3.13
CA ARG A 1106 1.57 -43.27 -3.69
C ARG A 1106 1.62 -43.83 -5.12
N SER A 1107 2.05 -43.03 -6.08
CA SER A 1107 2.40 -43.52 -7.42
C SER A 1107 3.57 -44.48 -7.28
N GLN A 1108 3.43 -45.72 -7.79
CA GLN A 1108 4.59 -46.57 -8.01
C GLN A 1108 5.43 -45.88 -9.08
N GLU A 1109 6.54 -45.25 -8.71
CA GLU A 1109 7.58 -44.95 -9.67
C GLU A 1109 8.12 -46.30 -10.16
N SER A 1110 8.01 -46.52 -11.47
CA SER A 1110 8.79 -47.52 -12.19
C SER A 1110 10.27 -47.24 -11.96
N ASP A 1111 11.00 -48.27 -11.52
CA ASP A 1111 12.46 -48.30 -11.36
C ASP A 1111 13.24 -47.63 -12.50
#